data_AF-A0A937R806-F1
#
_entry.id   AF-A0A937R806-F1
#
_cell.length_a   1.000
_cell.length_b   1.000
_cell.length_c   1.000
_cell.angle_alpha   90.00
_cell.angle_beta   90.00
_cell.angle_gamma   90.00
#
_symmetry.space_group_name_H-M   'P 1'
#
loop_
_entity.id
_entity.type
_entity.pdbx_description
1 polymer ?
#
loop_
_entity_poly.entity_id
_entity_poly.type
_entity_poly.pdbx_seq_one_letter_code
_entity_poly.pdbx_strand_id
1 'polypeptide(L)'
;MPRAIRALAAACSVALLAALVSCSVPWLKAEQDESPQALQAAWKRHLDALKHHPAILRLYTFDTVTAEAPAAPSLAGEAEPLKYVAREPLALVEGRWPGQQAVRLDRGFFEGKPFAVDGKSFTVEMWFRKHGHGAELGNGRTSGMLFAQGDGYWSGVRVWTSYPSRELIFELGRPKPSHSFGTTARDPVPDGVWHHLAATWDGKEMRLYLNGLLLHRAEYAGAYAKPEAPFRIGFADAGVGSLKMDVDEVAVFRRALPAEEVLRHAHFQAELPPATAQRFAAATTAMARRDWPAAERALAPIVGSRRAPARYRAVARLALGHALQKQNKVHEAVAEYAAVFDATAAPASLREIAVRLCMPSDRGAASAQASPRVYHRLLELPELTEAQRLAVRLSLAEQYMQTGKAARAREQYEAALRSPALAAREAWDVRLQIAHTFLRAGDAKAARAAYEELAANTEAPSALRSHALLAAAQTHVRQKAYAKAAGVFARVAAFDEAPRHHRQEAKERIEEMKRIQKGLPARDPTASRTKLALFPSPAVTLHVAPTGHDDNPGTKDKPFASLARARDAVRALRAAKSLPKGGVAVLVRGGQYAARSTLELAEQDSGTADAPIVYRAFPGETPRFTGGVQLEGFAPVTDPTVLARLPEEARGKVAQLDLKAKGIADYGSLGLRGFGLSGYPAHPWADLYVDGKPMQLARWPNEGFVKTGAVHGGTFRGKDSGQPGEFEYAGDRPLRWRQAKDVWLFGYWAHLWAGRSVKVARIDTAKHRIATAHRSSYGYRAGMPYYCLNLLEEIDRPGEWYLDRDTGVLYLYPPVAGKAVVAHFPVLSAPFVRMQDVSHVCLRGLVFEQGRAEGAVVIGGERVLLAGCVFRQLGTNGVVVSGGRGHGLLGCNIHTVGAGGVRMAGGHRGSLRRGDHFVANCHIHDFTRIDR
;
A
#
# COMPACT_ATOMS: atom_id res chain seq x y z
N MET A 1 -74.86 -13.63 28.77
CA MET A 1 -75.28 -13.23 27.42
C MET A 1 -74.50 -12.00 26.98
N PRO A 2 -74.23 -11.88 25.68
CA PRO A 2 -73.20 -11.04 25.09
C PRO A 2 -73.80 -9.92 24.23
N ARG A 3 -72.99 -8.95 23.80
CA ARG A 3 -73.01 -8.37 22.43
C ARG A 3 -71.99 -7.24 22.21
N ALA A 4 -71.51 -6.58 23.26
CA ALA A 4 -70.62 -5.42 23.10
C ALA A 4 -69.13 -5.77 22.81
N ILE A 5 -68.63 -6.91 23.28
CA ILE A 5 -67.17 -7.22 23.21
C ILE A 5 -66.77 -7.97 21.93
N ARG A 6 -67.72 -8.57 21.19
CA ARG A 6 -67.42 -9.25 19.91
C ARG A 6 -67.41 -8.33 18.69
N ALA A 7 -68.00 -7.13 18.77
CA ALA A 7 -68.04 -6.19 17.63
C ALA A 7 -66.72 -5.41 17.44
N LEU A 8 -66.00 -5.10 18.53
CA LEU A 8 -64.71 -4.38 18.46
C LEU A 8 -63.52 -5.28 18.07
N ALA A 9 -63.61 -6.59 18.31
CA ALA A 9 -62.55 -7.52 17.89
C ALA A 9 -62.60 -7.83 16.38
N ALA A 10 -63.78 -7.83 15.75
CA ALA A 10 -63.90 -8.10 14.31
C ALA A 10 -63.55 -6.90 13.42
N ALA A 11 -63.79 -5.67 13.89
CA ALA A 11 -63.48 -4.45 13.12
C ALA A 11 -61.98 -4.10 13.14
N CYS A 12 -61.27 -4.37 14.24
CA CYS A 12 -59.82 -4.14 14.31
C CYS A 12 -59.00 -5.17 13.54
N SER A 13 -59.49 -6.41 13.35
CA SER A 13 -58.74 -7.44 12.61
C SER A 13 -58.76 -7.24 11.10
N VAL A 14 -59.83 -6.66 10.54
CA VAL A 14 -59.90 -6.39 9.08
C VAL A 14 -59.13 -5.12 8.71
N ALA A 15 -59.10 -4.11 9.59
CA ALA A 15 -58.30 -2.89 9.38
C ALA A 15 -56.78 -3.13 9.56
N LEU A 16 -56.37 -4.00 10.49
CA LEU A 16 -54.95 -4.36 10.63
C LEU A 16 -54.44 -5.26 9.49
N LEU A 17 -55.27 -6.15 8.94
CA LEU A 17 -54.87 -6.96 7.77
C LEU A 17 -54.83 -6.14 6.47
N ALA A 18 -55.67 -5.12 6.31
CA ALA A 18 -55.56 -4.18 5.17
C ALA A 18 -54.37 -3.21 5.30
N ALA A 19 -53.97 -2.84 6.52
CA ALA A 19 -52.79 -2.00 6.77
C ALA A 19 -51.47 -2.78 6.70
N LEU A 20 -51.46 -4.09 7.01
CA LEU A 20 -50.29 -4.96 6.86
C LEU A 20 -50.07 -5.44 5.42
N VAL A 21 -51.06 -5.34 4.54
CA VAL A 21 -50.93 -5.61 3.09
C VAL A 21 -50.62 -4.34 2.28
N SER A 22 -50.60 -3.15 2.89
CA SER A 22 -50.35 -1.88 2.18
C SER A 22 -49.18 -1.02 2.69
N CYS A 23 -48.35 -1.53 3.61
CA CYS A 23 -47.01 -0.98 3.85
C CYS A 23 -46.03 -1.38 2.73
N SER A 24 -46.41 -1.08 1.48
CA SER A 24 -45.48 -0.98 0.37
C SER A 24 -44.57 0.21 0.64
N VAL A 25 -43.28 -0.10 0.79
CA VAL A 25 -42.19 0.84 0.99
C VAL A 25 -42.26 1.99 -0.04
N PRO A 26 -42.14 3.28 0.35
CA PRO A 26 -42.43 4.42 -0.53
C PRO A 26 -41.55 4.56 -1.80
N TRP A 27 -40.45 3.80 -1.93
CA TRP A 27 -39.58 3.83 -3.11
C TRP A 27 -39.86 2.75 -4.16
N LEU A 28 -40.78 1.81 -3.91
CA LEU A 28 -41.25 0.83 -4.90
C LEU A 28 -42.11 1.46 -6.02
N LYS A 29 -42.47 2.75 -5.91
CA LYS A 29 -43.30 3.46 -6.90
C LYS A 29 -42.51 4.18 -8.00
N ALA A 30 -41.21 3.94 -8.10
CA ALA A 30 -40.37 4.45 -9.20
C ALA A 30 -39.54 3.32 -9.82
N GLU A 31 -40.16 2.18 -10.08
CA GLU A 31 -39.57 1.11 -10.86
C GLU A 31 -40.19 1.16 -12.27
N GLN A 32 -39.41 1.69 -13.23
CA GLN A 32 -39.50 1.17 -14.59
C GLN A 32 -38.88 -0.24 -14.57
N ASP A 33 -39.54 -1.15 -13.86
CA ASP A 33 -39.22 -2.55 -13.91
C ASP A 33 -39.58 -3.07 -15.30
N GLU A 34 -38.73 -3.93 -15.84
CA GLU A 34 -39.17 -4.88 -16.86
C GLU A 34 -40.36 -5.62 -16.24
N SER A 35 -41.59 -5.32 -16.69
CA SER A 35 -42.78 -5.91 -16.06
C SER A 35 -42.63 -7.43 -15.99
N PRO A 36 -43.15 -8.12 -14.95
CA PRO A 36 -43.04 -9.58 -14.85
C PRO A 36 -43.46 -10.29 -16.15
N GLN A 37 -44.44 -9.73 -16.87
CA GLN A 37 -44.86 -10.21 -18.18
C GLN A 37 -43.78 -10.04 -19.28
N ALA A 38 -43.08 -8.90 -19.31
CA ALA A 38 -42.00 -8.65 -20.26
C ALA A 38 -40.79 -9.57 -20.00
N LEU A 39 -40.43 -9.78 -18.73
CA LEU A 39 -39.39 -10.74 -18.33
C LEU A 39 -39.74 -12.17 -18.76
N GLN A 40 -40.97 -12.60 -18.48
CA GLN A 40 -41.44 -13.92 -18.86
C GLN A 40 -41.48 -14.09 -20.38
N ALA A 41 -41.88 -13.06 -21.14
CA ALA A 41 -41.86 -13.08 -22.60
C ALA A 41 -40.44 -13.16 -23.16
N ALA A 42 -39.49 -12.41 -22.58
CA ALA A 42 -38.08 -12.48 -22.95
C ALA A 42 -37.48 -13.86 -22.68
N TRP A 43 -37.80 -14.45 -21.52
CA TRP A 43 -37.36 -15.79 -21.17
C TRP A 43 -37.94 -16.85 -22.12
N LYS A 44 -39.24 -16.79 -22.44
CA LYS A 44 -39.85 -17.72 -23.41
C LYS A 44 -39.17 -17.65 -24.79
N ARG A 45 -38.84 -16.45 -25.28
CA ARG A 45 -38.08 -16.28 -26.53
C ARG A 45 -36.67 -16.86 -26.43
N HIS A 46 -35.99 -16.65 -25.31
CA HIS A 46 -34.66 -17.21 -25.07
C HIS A 46 -34.69 -18.75 -25.01
N LEU A 47 -35.66 -19.31 -24.27
CA LEU A 47 -35.87 -20.75 -24.17
C LEU A 47 -36.15 -21.38 -25.54
N ASP A 48 -36.98 -20.73 -26.36
CA ASP A 48 -37.24 -21.16 -27.73
C ASP A 48 -35.99 -21.11 -28.61
N ALA A 49 -35.17 -20.06 -28.50
CA ALA A 49 -33.89 -19.97 -29.20
C ALA A 49 -32.91 -21.07 -28.76
N LEU A 50 -32.87 -21.42 -27.46
CA LEU A 50 -32.04 -22.51 -26.95
C LEU A 50 -32.51 -23.88 -27.46
N LYS A 51 -33.82 -24.12 -27.58
CA LYS A 51 -34.38 -25.37 -28.11
C LYS A 51 -33.94 -25.63 -29.55
N HIS A 52 -33.79 -24.57 -30.34
CA HIS A 52 -33.37 -24.64 -31.74
C HIS A 52 -31.87 -24.40 -31.93
N HIS A 53 -31.09 -24.27 -30.85
CA HIS A 53 -29.67 -23.97 -30.96
C HIS A 53 -28.90 -25.19 -31.53
N PRO A 54 -28.10 -25.04 -32.60
CA PRO A 54 -27.56 -26.18 -33.35
C PRO A 54 -26.56 -27.04 -32.56
N ALA A 55 -25.97 -26.50 -31.48
CA ALA A 55 -25.04 -27.24 -30.63
C ALA A 55 -25.68 -27.73 -29.31
N ILE A 56 -26.97 -27.48 -29.07
CA ILE A 56 -27.64 -27.93 -27.85
C ILE A 56 -27.63 -29.47 -27.81
N LEU A 57 -27.19 -30.00 -26.69
CA LEU A 57 -27.17 -31.43 -26.42
C LEU A 57 -28.34 -31.83 -25.56
N ARG A 58 -28.53 -31.11 -24.46
CA ARG A 58 -29.59 -31.33 -23.47
C ARG A 58 -29.97 -29.98 -22.87
N LEU A 59 -31.27 -29.77 -22.64
CA LEU A 59 -31.79 -28.53 -22.07
C LEU A 59 -32.84 -28.88 -21.01
N TYR A 60 -32.65 -28.45 -19.77
CA TYR A 60 -33.52 -28.75 -18.65
C TYR A 60 -34.05 -27.47 -18.04
N THR A 61 -35.37 -27.42 -17.84
CA THR A 61 -36.01 -26.51 -16.88
C THR A 61 -36.74 -27.32 -15.84
N PHE A 62 -37.08 -26.71 -14.71
CA PHE A 62 -37.73 -27.40 -13.59
C PHE A 62 -39.21 -27.00 -13.40
N ASP A 63 -39.79 -26.32 -14.39
CA ASP A 63 -41.18 -25.81 -14.35
C ASP A 63 -42.24 -26.91 -14.28
N THR A 64 -41.95 -28.10 -14.82
CA THR A 64 -42.88 -29.23 -14.86
C THR A 64 -42.61 -30.28 -13.78
N VAL A 65 -41.62 -30.05 -12.91
CA VAL A 65 -41.22 -31.01 -11.88
C VAL A 65 -42.17 -30.91 -10.69
N THR A 66 -42.66 -32.05 -10.20
CA THR A 66 -43.49 -32.08 -8.97
C THR A 66 -42.89 -33.04 -7.94
N ALA A 67 -43.38 -33.00 -6.71
CA ALA A 67 -42.95 -33.93 -5.67
C ALA A 67 -43.34 -35.39 -6.01
N GLU A 68 -44.46 -35.57 -6.72
CA GLU A 68 -45.02 -36.86 -7.13
C GLU A 68 -44.37 -37.40 -8.41
N ALA A 69 -43.82 -36.52 -9.25
CA ALA A 69 -43.10 -36.84 -10.48
C ALA A 69 -41.76 -36.06 -10.54
N PRO A 70 -40.76 -36.42 -9.73
CA PRO A 70 -39.56 -35.62 -9.56
C PRO A 70 -38.53 -35.92 -10.67
N ALA A 71 -38.91 -35.68 -11.92
CA ALA A 71 -38.06 -35.86 -13.10
C ALA A 71 -38.18 -34.67 -14.05
N ALA A 72 -37.04 -34.18 -14.54
CA ALA A 72 -36.96 -33.10 -15.52
C ALA A 72 -36.63 -33.68 -16.91
N PRO A 73 -37.55 -33.62 -17.90
CA PRO A 73 -37.26 -34.05 -19.25
C PRO A 73 -36.29 -33.07 -19.94
N SER A 74 -35.45 -33.60 -20.84
CA SER A 74 -34.68 -32.74 -21.73
C SER A 74 -35.61 -32.16 -22.81
N LEU A 75 -35.66 -30.84 -22.91
CA LEU A 75 -36.55 -30.09 -23.81
C LEU A 75 -36.00 -29.95 -25.23
N ALA A 76 -34.71 -30.27 -25.46
CA ALA A 76 -34.05 -30.19 -26.76
C ALA A 76 -32.83 -31.11 -26.83
N GLY A 77 -32.47 -31.53 -28.05
CA GLY A 77 -31.37 -32.46 -28.29
C GLY A 77 -31.72 -33.90 -27.91
N GLU A 78 -30.93 -34.53 -27.05
CA GLU A 78 -31.15 -35.90 -26.58
C GLU A 78 -32.33 -35.98 -25.61
N ALA A 79 -33.23 -36.95 -25.82
CA ALA A 79 -34.37 -37.23 -24.95
C ALA A 79 -33.96 -38.01 -23.67
N GLU A 80 -32.95 -37.50 -22.95
CA GLU A 80 -32.42 -38.10 -21.73
C GLU A 80 -32.89 -37.30 -20.50
N PRO A 81 -33.82 -37.82 -19.67
CA PRO A 81 -34.34 -37.10 -18.52
C PRO A 81 -33.36 -37.11 -17.33
N LEU A 82 -33.45 -36.08 -16.50
CA LEU A 82 -32.85 -36.07 -15.17
C LEU A 82 -33.89 -36.55 -14.15
N LYS A 83 -33.54 -37.55 -13.34
CA LYS A 83 -34.39 -38.08 -12.27
C LYS A 83 -33.84 -37.66 -10.92
N TYR A 84 -34.71 -37.18 -10.04
CA TYR A 84 -34.31 -36.86 -8.67
C TYR A 84 -34.04 -38.14 -7.87
N VAL A 85 -32.89 -38.19 -7.22
CA VAL A 85 -32.51 -39.26 -6.31
C VAL A 85 -32.74 -38.76 -4.89
N ALA A 86 -33.78 -39.32 -4.25
CA ALA A 86 -34.24 -38.86 -2.95
C ALA A 86 -33.28 -39.29 -1.83
N ARG A 87 -32.65 -38.29 -1.20
CA ARG A 87 -32.10 -38.38 0.17
C ARG A 87 -32.91 -37.54 1.17
N GLU A 88 -33.81 -36.72 0.63
CA GLU A 88 -34.77 -35.86 1.31
C GLU A 88 -35.91 -35.51 0.33
N PRO A 89 -37.10 -35.08 0.80
CA PRO A 89 -38.17 -34.61 -0.08
C PRO A 89 -37.72 -33.46 -0.99
N LEU A 90 -38.10 -33.50 -2.27
CA LEU A 90 -37.77 -32.44 -3.21
C LEU A 90 -38.49 -31.14 -2.82
N ALA A 91 -37.74 -30.07 -2.60
CA ALA A 91 -38.30 -28.75 -2.32
C ALA A 91 -38.45 -27.94 -3.61
N LEU A 92 -39.68 -27.48 -3.87
CA LEU A 92 -40.00 -26.55 -4.96
C LEU A 92 -39.93 -25.12 -4.45
N VAL A 93 -39.30 -24.23 -5.21
CA VAL A 93 -39.09 -22.83 -4.83
C VAL A 93 -39.39 -21.91 -6.02
N GLU A 94 -39.63 -20.63 -5.75
CA GLU A 94 -39.75 -19.64 -6.82
C GLU A 94 -38.42 -19.50 -7.59
N GLY A 95 -38.54 -19.51 -8.92
CA GLY A 95 -37.42 -19.39 -9.87
C GLY A 95 -36.82 -17.99 -9.95
N ARG A 96 -36.24 -17.66 -11.10
CA ARG A 96 -35.57 -16.35 -11.30
C ARG A 96 -36.53 -15.18 -11.46
N TRP A 97 -37.77 -15.47 -11.85
CA TRP A 97 -38.82 -14.48 -12.08
C TRP A 97 -40.17 -14.99 -11.56
N PRO A 98 -41.11 -14.08 -11.27
CA PRO A 98 -42.42 -14.44 -10.77
C PRO A 98 -43.15 -15.44 -11.68
N GLY A 99 -43.64 -16.53 -11.09
CA GLY A 99 -44.39 -17.58 -11.80
C GLY A 99 -43.53 -18.65 -12.49
N GLN A 100 -42.20 -18.60 -12.35
CA GLN A 100 -41.30 -19.69 -12.74
C GLN A 100 -40.99 -20.57 -11.51
N GLN A 101 -40.77 -21.87 -11.73
CA GLN A 101 -40.44 -22.80 -10.67
C GLN A 101 -39.00 -23.30 -10.79
N ALA A 102 -38.30 -23.30 -9.66
CA ALA A 102 -36.99 -23.91 -9.48
C ALA A 102 -37.06 -25.03 -8.43
N VAL A 103 -35.98 -25.81 -8.36
CA VAL A 103 -35.81 -26.86 -7.34
C VAL A 103 -34.73 -26.46 -6.35
N ARG A 104 -34.91 -26.81 -5.07
CA ARG A 104 -33.88 -26.68 -4.03
C ARG A 104 -33.26 -28.04 -3.74
N LEU A 105 -31.94 -28.07 -3.80
CA LEU A 105 -31.09 -29.24 -3.56
C LEU A 105 -30.23 -29.02 -2.33
N ASP A 106 -29.96 -30.12 -1.61
CA ASP A 106 -28.89 -30.25 -0.62
C ASP A 106 -28.32 -31.68 -0.73
N ARG A 107 -28.81 -32.63 0.08
CA ARG A 107 -28.42 -34.06 0.02
C ARG A 107 -28.98 -34.74 -1.22
N GLY A 108 -30.17 -34.34 -1.65
CA GLY A 108 -30.80 -34.80 -2.88
C GLY A 108 -30.14 -34.20 -4.12
N PHE A 109 -30.17 -34.93 -5.23
CA PHE A 109 -29.58 -34.51 -6.51
C PHE A 109 -30.36 -35.06 -7.69
N PHE A 110 -30.22 -34.44 -8.85
CA PHE A 110 -30.76 -34.94 -10.11
C PHE A 110 -29.70 -35.73 -10.85
N GLU A 111 -30.05 -36.88 -11.40
CA GLU A 111 -29.14 -37.79 -12.10
C GLU A 111 -29.71 -38.22 -13.46
N GLY A 112 -28.85 -38.31 -14.48
CA GLY A 112 -29.16 -38.92 -15.78
C GLY A 112 -27.91 -39.56 -16.40
N LYS A 113 -28.03 -40.18 -17.58
CA LYS A 113 -26.85 -40.78 -18.26
C LYS A 113 -25.75 -39.73 -18.52
N PRO A 114 -24.47 -40.12 -18.58
CA PRO A 114 -23.42 -39.21 -19.02
C PRO A 114 -23.68 -38.71 -20.45
N PHE A 115 -23.28 -37.48 -20.75
CA PHE A 115 -23.27 -36.90 -22.10
C PHE A 115 -21.90 -37.09 -22.75
N ALA A 116 -21.88 -37.24 -24.08
CA ALA A 116 -20.66 -37.40 -24.83
C ALA A 116 -19.85 -36.09 -24.92
N VAL A 117 -18.54 -36.17 -24.69
CA VAL A 117 -17.58 -35.08 -24.89
C VAL A 117 -16.74 -35.39 -26.12
N ASP A 118 -17.37 -35.26 -27.29
CA ASP A 118 -16.73 -35.53 -28.57
C ASP A 118 -15.79 -34.39 -28.96
N GLY A 119 -14.67 -34.72 -29.60
CA GLY A 119 -13.68 -33.72 -30.00
C GLY A 119 -13.06 -32.92 -28.84
N LYS A 120 -13.16 -33.40 -27.59
CA LYS A 120 -12.74 -32.70 -26.37
C LYS A 120 -13.40 -31.32 -26.21
N SER A 121 -14.64 -31.16 -26.68
CA SER A 121 -15.33 -29.88 -26.58
C SER A 121 -16.72 -29.98 -25.95
N PHE A 122 -17.03 -29.05 -25.05
CA PHE A 122 -18.36 -28.91 -24.47
C PHE A 122 -18.55 -27.54 -23.81
N THR A 123 -19.80 -27.22 -23.52
CA THR A 123 -20.20 -26.21 -22.55
C THR A 123 -21.31 -26.78 -21.66
N VAL A 124 -21.23 -26.57 -20.34
CA VAL A 124 -22.34 -26.73 -19.41
C VAL A 124 -22.68 -25.36 -18.84
N GLU A 125 -23.92 -24.91 -19.06
CA GLU A 125 -24.47 -23.71 -18.44
C GLU A 125 -25.50 -24.09 -17.37
N MET A 126 -25.56 -23.31 -16.29
CA MET A 126 -26.60 -23.43 -15.28
C MET A 126 -26.98 -22.09 -14.67
N TRP A 127 -28.26 -21.99 -14.32
CA TRP A 127 -28.78 -20.95 -13.46
C TRP A 127 -29.00 -21.49 -12.06
N PHE A 128 -28.29 -20.92 -11.09
CA PHE A 128 -28.26 -21.42 -9.72
C PHE A 128 -28.23 -20.29 -8.69
N ARG A 129 -28.74 -20.54 -7.48
CA ARG A 129 -28.65 -19.63 -6.32
C ARG A 129 -28.17 -20.41 -5.11
N LYS A 130 -26.98 -20.08 -4.60
CA LYS A 130 -26.38 -20.75 -3.44
C LYS A 130 -26.93 -20.19 -2.13
N HIS A 131 -27.10 -21.02 -1.11
CA HIS A 131 -27.53 -20.66 0.25
C HIS A 131 -26.54 -21.11 1.33
N GLY A 132 -25.28 -21.33 0.96
CA GLY A 132 -24.24 -21.87 1.84
C GLY A 132 -23.92 -23.33 1.55
N HIS A 133 -22.96 -23.88 2.29
CA HIS A 133 -22.64 -25.31 2.20
C HIS A 133 -23.85 -26.16 2.59
N GLY A 134 -23.95 -27.35 2.00
CA GLY A 134 -24.99 -28.31 2.35
C GLY A 134 -24.64 -29.15 3.57
N ALA A 135 -25.51 -30.12 3.88
CA ALA A 135 -25.38 -31.01 5.02
C ALA A 135 -24.25 -32.05 4.91
N GLU A 136 -23.83 -32.44 3.69
CA GLU A 136 -22.79 -33.44 3.46
C GLU A 136 -21.40 -32.79 3.37
N LEU A 137 -20.42 -33.37 4.04
CA LEU A 137 -19.02 -32.93 3.99
C LEU A 137 -18.25 -33.69 2.90
N GLY A 138 -17.39 -32.98 2.16
CA GLY A 138 -16.46 -33.59 1.22
C GLY A 138 -15.13 -33.87 1.89
N ASN A 139 -14.77 -35.14 2.09
CA ASN A 139 -13.52 -35.53 2.77
C ASN A 139 -13.32 -34.83 4.13
N GLY A 140 -14.41 -34.70 4.91
CA GLY A 140 -14.40 -34.02 6.21
C GLY A 140 -14.32 -32.49 6.15
N ARG A 141 -14.46 -31.87 4.97
CA ARG A 141 -14.40 -30.41 4.76
C ARG A 141 -15.70 -29.88 4.15
N THR A 142 -16.03 -28.63 4.47
CA THR A 142 -17.15 -27.92 3.86
C THR A 142 -16.81 -27.53 2.41
N SER A 143 -17.64 -27.98 1.48
CA SER A 143 -17.58 -27.72 0.05
C SER A 143 -18.94 -28.04 -0.54
N GLY A 144 -19.21 -27.63 -1.77
CA GLY A 144 -20.51 -27.88 -2.39
C GLY A 144 -20.41 -28.17 -3.89
N MET A 145 -20.89 -29.34 -4.29
CA MET A 145 -20.99 -29.73 -5.71
C MET A 145 -22.10 -28.95 -6.41
N LEU A 146 -21.82 -28.39 -7.59
CA LEU A 146 -22.83 -27.80 -8.47
C LEU A 146 -23.29 -28.83 -9.50
N PHE A 147 -22.34 -29.41 -10.22
CA PHE A 147 -22.59 -30.55 -11.10
C PHE A 147 -21.34 -31.40 -11.28
N ALA A 148 -21.55 -32.67 -11.61
CA ALA A 148 -20.50 -33.58 -12.01
C ALA A 148 -20.99 -34.51 -13.12
N GLN A 149 -20.09 -34.91 -14.01
CA GLN A 149 -20.25 -36.10 -14.82
C GLN A 149 -19.14 -37.07 -14.44
N GLY A 150 -19.51 -38.28 -14.03
CA GLY A 150 -18.59 -39.14 -13.32
C GLY A 150 -18.18 -38.55 -11.96
N ASP A 151 -17.03 -38.95 -11.46
CA ASP A 151 -16.47 -38.38 -10.21
C ASP A 151 -15.78 -37.01 -10.43
N GLY A 152 -15.52 -36.63 -11.68
CA GLY A 152 -14.87 -35.39 -12.13
C GLY A 152 -13.39 -35.27 -11.76
N TYR A 153 -12.82 -36.25 -11.06
CA TYR A 153 -11.46 -36.28 -10.55
C TYR A 153 -10.55 -37.25 -11.33
N TRP A 154 -10.98 -38.50 -11.43
CA TRP A 154 -10.40 -39.58 -12.23
C TRP A 154 -11.12 -39.75 -13.57
N SER A 155 -12.41 -39.40 -13.64
CA SER A 155 -13.21 -39.54 -14.86
C SER A 155 -14.22 -38.42 -15.01
N GLY A 156 -14.45 -37.96 -16.25
CA GLY A 156 -15.44 -36.94 -16.57
C GLY A 156 -15.08 -35.51 -16.14
N VAL A 157 -16.05 -34.77 -15.62
CA VAL A 157 -15.95 -33.33 -15.35
C VAL A 157 -16.68 -32.97 -14.07
N ARG A 158 -16.22 -31.96 -13.33
CA ARG A 158 -17.03 -31.36 -12.25
C ARG A 158 -16.82 -29.87 -12.08
N VAL A 159 -17.85 -29.20 -11.59
CA VAL A 159 -17.76 -27.85 -11.03
C VAL A 159 -18.32 -27.83 -9.63
N TRP A 160 -17.56 -27.27 -8.71
CA TRP A 160 -17.91 -27.19 -7.30
C TRP A 160 -17.40 -25.89 -6.68
N THR A 161 -17.87 -25.57 -5.47
CA THR A 161 -17.47 -24.38 -4.73
C THR A 161 -16.83 -24.73 -3.38
N SER A 162 -15.80 -24.00 -3.00
CA SER A 162 -15.20 -24.09 -1.67
C SER A 162 -16.02 -23.31 -0.64
N TYR A 163 -15.98 -23.73 0.62
CA TYR A 163 -16.49 -22.94 1.76
C TYR A 163 -15.43 -22.88 2.87
N PRO A 164 -15.33 -21.75 3.61
CA PRO A 164 -16.13 -20.52 3.49
C PRO A 164 -15.68 -19.57 2.36
N SER A 165 -14.61 -19.91 1.62
CA SER A 165 -13.99 -19.02 0.63
C SER A 165 -14.85 -18.72 -0.60
N ARG A 166 -15.85 -19.57 -0.91
CA ARG A 166 -16.82 -19.36 -2.01
C ARG A 166 -16.16 -19.25 -3.40
N GLU A 167 -15.01 -19.87 -3.58
CA GLU A 167 -14.29 -19.94 -4.86
C GLU A 167 -14.91 -21.03 -5.73
N LEU A 168 -15.01 -20.80 -7.05
CA LEU A 168 -15.45 -21.83 -8.00
C LEU A 168 -14.27 -22.62 -8.53
N ILE A 169 -14.42 -23.95 -8.61
CA ILE A 169 -13.40 -24.89 -9.07
C ILE A 169 -14.00 -25.70 -10.21
N PHE A 170 -13.28 -25.76 -11.34
CA PHE A 170 -13.62 -26.54 -12.52
C PHE A 170 -12.53 -27.55 -12.81
N GLU A 171 -12.90 -28.83 -12.85
CA GLU A 171 -11.96 -29.95 -13.00
C GLU A 171 -12.35 -30.90 -14.12
N LEU A 172 -11.32 -31.43 -14.79
CA LEU A 172 -11.41 -32.51 -15.76
C LEU A 172 -10.66 -33.74 -15.24
N GLY A 173 -11.34 -34.87 -15.25
CA GLY A 173 -10.79 -36.15 -14.84
C GLY A 173 -9.77 -36.69 -15.85
N ARG A 174 -8.69 -37.28 -15.33
CA ARG A 174 -7.62 -37.90 -16.13
C ARG A 174 -7.46 -39.38 -15.83
N PRO A 175 -7.01 -40.20 -16.81
CA PRO A 175 -6.72 -41.61 -16.55
C PRO A 175 -5.72 -41.78 -15.42
N LYS A 176 -5.96 -42.77 -14.54
CA LYS A 176 -5.02 -43.13 -13.48
C LYS A 176 -3.64 -43.45 -14.08
N PRO A 177 -2.53 -43.06 -13.40
CA PRO A 177 -2.46 -42.51 -12.04
C PRO A 177 -2.58 -40.97 -11.96
N SER A 178 -2.91 -40.27 -13.04
CA SER A 178 -2.98 -38.80 -13.04
C SER A 178 -4.23 -38.30 -12.30
N HIS A 179 -4.06 -37.44 -11.30
CA HIS A 179 -5.16 -36.69 -10.64
C HIS A 179 -5.92 -35.81 -11.64
N SER A 180 -7.05 -35.19 -11.30
CA SER A 180 -7.68 -34.19 -12.18
C SER A 180 -6.74 -33.07 -12.60
N PHE A 181 -7.06 -32.42 -13.71
CA PHE A 181 -6.58 -31.07 -13.97
C PHE A 181 -7.68 -30.07 -13.60
N GLY A 182 -7.36 -29.13 -12.73
CA GLY A 182 -8.32 -28.19 -12.18
C GLY A 182 -7.90 -26.73 -12.36
N THR A 183 -8.89 -25.85 -12.46
CA THR A 183 -8.72 -24.41 -12.45
C THR A 183 -9.63 -23.77 -11.41
N THR A 184 -9.14 -22.75 -10.70
CA THR A 184 -9.84 -22.14 -9.55
C THR A 184 -10.04 -20.65 -9.78
N ALA A 185 -11.30 -20.24 -9.88
CA ALA A 185 -11.70 -18.85 -9.81
C ALA A 185 -11.73 -18.41 -8.33
N ARG A 186 -10.70 -17.65 -7.93
CA ARG A 186 -10.49 -17.21 -6.54
C ARG A 186 -11.39 -16.05 -6.08
N ASP A 187 -12.22 -15.54 -6.97
CA ASP A 187 -13.18 -14.49 -6.62
C ASP A 187 -14.39 -15.14 -5.95
N PRO A 188 -14.76 -14.71 -4.74
CA PRO A 188 -15.87 -15.29 -4.02
C PRO A 188 -17.17 -15.03 -4.76
N VAL A 189 -17.96 -16.08 -4.98
CA VAL A 189 -19.29 -15.97 -5.57
C VAL A 189 -20.31 -15.71 -4.47
N PRO A 190 -21.07 -14.61 -4.52
CA PRO A 190 -22.10 -14.32 -3.54
C PRO A 190 -23.13 -15.46 -3.34
N ASP A 191 -23.64 -15.57 -2.12
CA ASP A 191 -24.78 -16.43 -1.79
C ASP A 191 -26.06 -15.58 -1.81
N GLY A 192 -27.23 -16.22 -1.84
CA GLY A 192 -28.55 -15.57 -1.77
C GLY A 192 -29.05 -14.95 -3.07
N VAL A 193 -28.27 -14.99 -4.15
CA VAL A 193 -28.62 -14.42 -5.47
C VAL A 193 -28.46 -15.41 -6.61
N TRP A 194 -29.30 -15.25 -7.63
CA TRP A 194 -29.23 -16.03 -8.86
C TRP A 194 -27.99 -15.66 -9.67
N HIS A 195 -27.28 -16.68 -10.13
CA HIS A 195 -26.11 -16.58 -10.98
C HIS A 195 -26.25 -17.46 -12.21
N HIS A 196 -25.73 -16.98 -13.33
CA HIS A 196 -25.45 -17.81 -14.50
C HIS A 196 -24.02 -18.29 -14.41
N LEU A 197 -23.80 -19.60 -14.53
CA LEU A 197 -22.48 -20.20 -14.66
C LEU A 197 -22.38 -20.83 -16.04
N ALA A 198 -21.22 -20.68 -16.69
CA ALA A 198 -20.84 -21.50 -17.83
C ALA A 198 -19.43 -22.07 -17.66
N ALA A 199 -19.29 -23.38 -17.77
CA ALA A 199 -18.01 -24.07 -17.82
C ALA A 199 -17.78 -24.60 -19.25
N THR A 200 -16.68 -24.18 -19.87
CA THR A 200 -16.39 -24.50 -21.28
C THR A 200 -15.00 -25.10 -21.40
N TRP A 201 -14.84 -26.07 -22.31
CA TRP A 201 -13.53 -26.60 -22.70
C TRP A 201 -13.53 -26.85 -24.21
N ASP A 202 -12.49 -26.40 -24.91
CA ASP A 202 -12.33 -26.54 -26.37
C ASP A 202 -11.20 -27.52 -26.74
N GLY A 203 -10.77 -28.34 -25.79
CA GLY A 203 -9.65 -29.26 -25.97
C GLY A 203 -8.29 -28.60 -25.85
N LYS A 204 -8.21 -27.27 -25.65
CA LYS A 204 -6.97 -26.51 -25.44
C LYS A 204 -7.04 -25.59 -24.23
N GLU A 205 -8.20 -25.03 -23.91
CA GLU A 205 -8.40 -24.06 -22.85
C GLU A 205 -9.72 -24.32 -22.11
N MET A 206 -9.64 -24.38 -20.79
CA MET A 206 -10.76 -24.43 -19.86
C MET A 206 -11.14 -23.01 -19.47
N ARG A 207 -12.44 -22.68 -19.47
CA ARG A 207 -12.95 -21.35 -19.09
C ARG A 207 -14.14 -21.47 -18.17
N LEU A 208 -14.15 -20.65 -17.13
CA LEU A 208 -15.26 -20.42 -16.22
C LEU A 208 -15.80 -19.02 -16.44
N TYR A 209 -17.10 -18.93 -16.74
CA TYR A 209 -17.83 -17.68 -16.82
C TYR A 209 -18.86 -17.60 -15.71
N LEU A 210 -19.04 -16.40 -15.16
CA LEU A 210 -20.06 -16.10 -14.17
C LEU A 210 -20.83 -14.85 -14.60
N ASN A 211 -22.15 -14.94 -14.65
CA ASN A 211 -23.06 -13.88 -15.12
C ASN A 211 -22.67 -13.36 -16.51
N GLY A 212 -22.22 -14.24 -17.40
CA GLY A 212 -21.78 -13.88 -18.76
C GLY A 212 -20.36 -13.33 -18.86
N LEU A 213 -19.64 -13.16 -17.74
CA LEU A 213 -18.28 -12.59 -17.72
C LEU A 213 -17.23 -13.67 -17.48
N LEU A 214 -16.11 -13.59 -18.19
CA LEU A 214 -14.98 -14.50 -17.96
C LEU A 214 -14.43 -14.30 -16.55
N LEU A 215 -14.55 -15.33 -15.71
CA LEU A 215 -14.07 -15.30 -14.34
C LEU A 215 -12.64 -15.86 -14.26
N HIS A 216 -12.38 -16.97 -14.94
CA HIS A 216 -11.07 -17.59 -14.96
C HIS A 216 -10.85 -18.50 -16.18
N ARG A 217 -9.58 -18.73 -16.52
CA ARG A 217 -9.19 -19.68 -17.57
C ARG A 217 -7.88 -20.40 -17.25
N ALA A 218 -7.71 -21.58 -17.83
CA ALA A 218 -6.46 -22.34 -17.82
C ALA A 218 -6.24 -23.05 -19.15
N GLU A 219 -5.02 -23.01 -19.66
CA GLU A 219 -4.61 -23.81 -20.81
C GLU A 219 -4.52 -25.27 -20.40
N TYR A 220 -5.25 -26.13 -21.10
CA TYR A 220 -5.26 -27.57 -20.90
C TYR A 220 -5.61 -28.31 -22.19
N ALA A 221 -4.56 -28.84 -22.84
CA ALA A 221 -4.67 -29.71 -24.01
C ALA A 221 -4.49 -31.21 -23.69
N GLY A 222 -4.54 -31.57 -22.40
CA GLY A 222 -4.19 -32.89 -21.89
C GLY A 222 -5.23 -33.98 -22.13
N ALA A 223 -5.03 -35.13 -21.47
CA ALA A 223 -5.92 -36.27 -21.52
C ALA A 223 -7.27 -35.98 -20.85
N TYR A 224 -8.33 -36.64 -21.30
CA TYR A 224 -9.64 -36.62 -20.67
C TYR A 224 -10.13 -38.06 -20.56
N ALA A 225 -10.44 -38.49 -19.34
CA ALA A 225 -11.00 -39.81 -19.10
C ALA A 225 -12.51 -39.75 -19.25
N LYS A 226 -13.06 -40.58 -20.14
CA LYS A 226 -14.52 -40.69 -20.30
C LYS A 226 -15.14 -41.23 -19.00
N PRO A 227 -16.28 -40.69 -18.55
CA PRO A 227 -16.92 -41.14 -17.33
C PRO A 227 -17.72 -42.42 -17.55
N GLU A 228 -17.59 -43.35 -16.61
CA GLU A 228 -18.46 -44.53 -16.48
C GLU A 228 -19.69 -44.23 -15.60
N ALA A 229 -19.60 -43.19 -14.77
CA ALA A 229 -20.63 -42.78 -13.82
C ALA A 229 -21.55 -41.65 -14.35
N PRO A 230 -22.75 -41.48 -13.75
CA PRO A 230 -23.81 -40.59 -14.26
C PRO A 230 -23.46 -39.09 -14.32
N PHE A 231 -24.28 -38.34 -15.05
CA PHE A 231 -24.32 -36.87 -14.97
C PHE A 231 -25.27 -36.44 -13.85
N ARG A 232 -24.77 -35.64 -12.91
CA ARG A 232 -25.47 -35.19 -11.71
C ARG A 232 -25.50 -33.67 -11.61
N ILE A 233 -26.65 -33.14 -11.19
CA ILE A 233 -26.84 -31.76 -10.71
C ILE A 233 -27.04 -31.81 -9.20
N GLY A 234 -26.15 -31.15 -8.45
CA GLY A 234 -26.07 -31.25 -7.00
C GLY A 234 -25.06 -32.28 -6.51
N PHE A 235 -25.29 -32.82 -5.31
CA PHE A 235 -24.37 -33.73 -4.64
C PHE A 235 -24.00 -34.95 -5.50
N ALA A 236 -22.71 -35.28 -5.57
CA ALA A 236 -22.22 -36.36 -6.44
C ALA A 236 -21.37 -37.41 -5.72
N ASP A 237 -21.17 -37.29 -4.40
CA ASP A 237 -20.40 -38.24 -3.58
C ASP A 237 -19.00 -38.56 -4.14
N ALA A 238 -18.29 -37.52 -4.59
CA ALA A 238 -17.00 -37.62 -5.28
C ALA A 238 -15.87 -36.88 -4.53
N GLY A 239 -15.88 -36.98 -3.20
CA GLY A 239 -14.92 -36.27 -2.33
C GLY A 239 -15.21 -34.76 -2.18
N VAL A 240 -16.38 -34.30 -2.62
CA VAL A 240 -16.90 -32.93 -2.49
C VAL A 240 -18.26 -32.99 -1.79
N GLY A 241 -18.51 -32.07 -0.87
CA GLY A 241 -19.74 -32.01 -0.07
C GLY A 241 -20.98 -31.57 -0.86
N SER A 242 -22.13 -31.59 -0.20
CA SER A 242 -23.38 -31.10 -0.79
C SER A 242 -23.44 -29.57 -0.76
N LEU A 243 -24.30 -28.99 -1.59
CA LEU A 243 -24.52 -27.56 -1.66
C LEU A 243 -26.00 -27.28 -1.48
N LYS A 244 -26.35 -26.44 -0.50
CA LYS A 244 -27.72 -25.94 -0.40
C LYS A 244 -27.91 -24.91 -1.51
N MET A 245 -28.58 -25.27 -2.60
CA MET A 245 -28.77 -24.39 -3.76
C MET A 245 -30.14 -24.53 -4.40
N ASP A 246 -30.61 -23.46 -5.02
CA ASP A 246 -31.72 -23.52 -5.96
C ASP A 246 -31.17 -23.64 -7.38
N VAL A 247 -31.84 -24.40 -8.25
CA VAL A 247 -31.49 -24.59 -9.66
C VAL A 247 -32.72 -24.35 -10.53
N ASP A 248 -32.56 -23.53 -11.57
CA ASP A 248 -33.65 -23.08 -12.43
C ASP A 248 -33.57 -23.65 -13.86
N GLU A 249 -32.37 -23.72 -14.42
CA GLU A 249 -32.15 -24.13 -15.80
C GLU A 249 -30.74 -24.70 -15.95
N VAL A 250 -30.60 -25.76 -16.76
CA VAL A 250 -29.31 -26.37 -17.10
C VAL A 250 -29.28 -26.66 -18.60
N ALA A 251 -28.21 -26.23 -19.28
CA ALA A 251 -28.02 -26.49 -20.71
C ALA A 251 -26.64 -27.12 -20.95
N VAL A 252 -26.59 -28.17 -21.75
CA VAL A 252 -25.35 -28.83 -22.18
C VAL A 252 -25.21 -28.64 -23.68
N PHE A 253 -24.03 -28.27 -24.14
CA PHE A 253 -23.71 -28.03 -25.55
C PHE A 253 -22.54 -28.91 -26.00
N ARG A 254 -22.59 -29.38 -27.26
CA ARG A 254 -21.55 -30.21 -27.90
C ARG A 254 -20.28 -29.45 -28.30
N ARG A 255 -20.19 -28.15 -28.01
CA ARG A 255 -19.03 -27.30 -28.30
C ARG A 255 -18.78 -26.31 -27.17
N ALA A 256 -17.56 -25.81 -27.07
CA ALA A 256 -17.24 -24.64 -26.28
C ALA A 256 -17.90 -23.39 -26.90
N LEU A 257 -18.83 -22.79 -26.16
CA LEU A 257 -19.45 -21.52 -26.55
C LEU A 257 -18.44 -20.36 -26.42
N PRO A 258 -18.38 -19.43 -27.40
CA PRO A 258 -17.58 -18.22 -27.30
C PRO A 258 -18.17 -17.27 -26.25
N ALA A 259 -17.31 -16.41 -25.69
CA ALA A 259 -17.68 -15.49 -24.60
C ALA A 259 -18.89 -14.59 -24.91
N GLU A 260 -19.05 -14.14 -26.16
CA GLU A 260 -20.18 -13.31 -26.56
C GLU A 260 -21.51 -14.06 -26.46
N GLU A 261 -21.54 -15.33 -26.82
CA GLU A 261 -22.75 -16.16 -26.78
C GLU A 261 -23.15 -16.43 -25.33
N VAL A 262 -22.18 -16.79 -24.48
CA VAL A 262 -22.36 -16.94 -23.03
C VAL A 262 -22.88 -15.64 -22.41
N LEU A 263 -22.35 -14.48 -22.83
CA LEU A 263 -22.83 -13.17 -22.37
C LEU A 263 -24.29 -12.90 -22.79
N ARG A 264 -24.68 -13.27 -24.02
CA ARG A 264 -26.06 -13.14 -24.50
C ARG A 264 -27.01 -14.07 -23.75
N HIS A 265 -26.60 -15.30 -23.43
CA HIS A 265 -27.40 -16.22 -22.61
C HIS A 265 -27.60 -15.70 -21.19
N ALA A 266 -26.57 -15.10 -20.59
CA ALA A 266 -26.68 -14.52 -19.24
C ALA A 266 -27.61 -13.27 -19.18
N HIS A 267 -27.73 -12.53 -20.29
CA HIS A 267 -28.37 -11.20 -20.35
C HIS A 267 -29.38 -11.06 -21.49
N PHE A 268 -30.08 -12.15 -21.84
CA PHE A 268 -31.00 -12.23 -22.98
C PHE A 268 -32.15 -11.21 -22.97
N GLN A 269 -32.42 -10.57 -21.83
CA GLN A 269 -33.50 -9.58 -21.68
C GLN A 269 -33.20 -8.27 -22.42
N ALA A 270 -31.94 -8.01 -22.79
CA ALA A 270 -31.55 -6.84 -23.56
C ALA A 270 -30.72 -7.23 -24.79
N GLU A 271 -31.02 -6.60 -25.93
CA GLU A 271 -30.21 -6.73 -27.14
C GLU A 271 -28.77 -6.23 -26.87
N LEU A 272 -27.76 -7.02 -27.25
CA LEU A 272 -26.35 -6.64 -27.15
C LEU A 272 -25.91 -5.92 -28.43
N PRO A 273 -25.67 -4.58 -28.40
CA PRO A 273 -25.26 -3.86 -29.59
C PRO A 273 -23.86 -4.30 -30.04
N PRO A 274 -23.56 -4.37 -31.36
CA PRO A 274 -22.27 -4.86 -31.86
C PRO A 274 -21.05 -4.13 -31.29
N ALA A 275 -21.12 -2.80 -31.16
CA ALA A 275 -20.03 -2.01 -30.57
C ALA A 275 -19.81 -2.29 -29.07
N THR A 276 -20.85 -2.74 -28.36
CA THR A 276 -20.76 -3.16 -26.96
C THR A 276 -20.19 -4.58 -26.88
N ALA A 277 -20.64 -5.49 -27.76
CA ALA A 277 -20.10 -6.85 -27.88
C ALA A 277 -18.59 -6.84 -28.13
N GLN A 278 -18.12 -6.03 -29.09
CA GLN A 278 -16.71 -5.91 -29.42
C GLN A 278 -15.86 -5.47 -28.22
N ARG A 279 -16.38 -4.53 -27.41
CA ARG A 279 -15.69 -4.06 -26.20
C ARG A 279 -15.65 -5.11 -25.10
N PHE A 280 -16.74 -5.86 -24.89
CA PHE A 280 -16.71 -7.01 -23.99
C PHE A 280 -15.72 -8.07 -24.46
N ALA A 281 -15.67 -8.40 -25.75
CA ALA A 281 -14.71 -9.35 -26.29
C ALA A 281 -13.24 -8.88 -26.08
N ALA A 282 -12.96 -7.59 -26.29
CA ALA A 282 -11.66 -7.00 -26.01
C ALA A 282 -11.31 -7.08 -24.51
N ALA A 283 -12.27 -6.75 -23.63
CA ALA A 283 -12.11 -6.88 -22.18
C ALA A 283 -11.84 -8.33 -21.77
N THR A 284 -12.62 -9.29 -22.27
CA THR A 284 -12.42 -10.72 -22.03
C THR A 284 -11.03 -11.16 -22.46
N THR A 285 -10.57 -10.76 -23.65
CA THR A 285 -9.23 -11.08 -24.14
C THR A 285 -8.13 -10.53 -23.22
N ALA A 286 -8.29 -9.28 -22.76
CA ALA A 286 -7.36 -8.65 -21.84
C ALA A 286 -7.35 -9.33 -20.46
N MET A 287 -8.53 -9.61 -19.89
CA MET A 287 -8.68 -10.35 -18.62
C MET A 287 -8.06 -11.74 -18.69
N ALA A 288 -8.26 -12.43 -19.80
CA ALA A 288 -7.69 -13.75 -20.04
C ALA A 288 -6.14 -13.69 -20.01
N ARG A 289 -5.55 -12.64 -20.59
CA ARG A 289 -4.09 -12.37 -20.56
C ARG A 289 -3.59 -11.78 -19.24
N ARG A 290 -4.49 -11.56 -18.27
CA ARG A 290 -4.22 -10.84 -17.01
C ARG A 290 -3.72 -9.41 -17.22
N ASP A 291 -4.03 -8.80 -18.37
CA ASP A 291 -3.80 -7.39 -18.65
C ASP A 291 -4.99 -6.57 -18.14
N TRP A 292 -5.03 -6.39 -16.81
CA TRP A 292 -6.11 -5.69 -16.13
C TRP A 292 -6.26 -4.22 -16.56
N PRO A 293 -5.18 -3.45 -16.80
CA PRO A 293 -5.29 -2.10 -17.36
C PRO A 293 -5.92 -2.07 -18.76
N ALA A 294 -5.63 -3.03 -19.64
CA ALA A 294 -6.32 -3.12 -20.93
C ALA A 294 -7.80 -3.49 -20.78
N ALA A 295 -8.13 -4.37 -19.84
CA ALA A 295 -9.53 -4.69 -19.52
C ALA A 295 -10.29 -3.45 -19.02
N GLU A 296 -9.68 -2.66 -18.13
CA GLU A 296 -10.21 -1.39 -17.65
C GLU A 296 -10.49 -0.41 -18.82
N ARG A 297 -9.53 -0.23 -19.73
CA ARG A 297 -9.70 0.63 -20.93
C ARG A 297 -10.81 0.14 -21.86
N ALA A 298 -11.02 -1.17 -21.98
CA ALA A 298 -12.07 -1.74 -22.81
C ALA A 298 -13.47 -1.58 -22.20
N LEU A 299 -13.59 -1.67 -20.87
CA LEU A 299 -14.85 -1.62 -20.14
C LEU A 299 -15.35 -0.19 -19.87
N ALA A 300 -14.46 0.75 -19.56
CA ALA A 300 -14.83 2.12 -19.20
C ALA A 300 -15.73 2.84 -20.24
N PRO A 301 -15.52 2.68 -21.56
CA PRO A 301 -16.41 3.27 -22.56
C PRO A 301 -17.84 2.71 -22.55
N ILE A 302 -18.04 1.45 -22.12
CA ILE A 302 -19.38 0.88 -21.97
C ILE A 302 -20.08 1.55 -20.78
N VAL A 303 -19.37 1.69 -19.66
CA VAL A 303 -19.88 2.29 -18.42
C VAL A 303 -20.38 3.73 -18.64
N GLY A 304 -19.64 4.53 -19.41
CA GLY A 304 -19.99 5.93 -19.72
C GLY A 304 -20.97 6.12 -20.88
N SER A 305 -21.33 5.07 -21.62
CA SER A 305 -22.11 5.22 -22.85
C SER A 305 -23.62 5.31 -22.61
N ARG A 306 -24.24 6.43 -22.99
CA ARG A 306 -25.72 6.56 -23.02
C ARG A 306 -26.39 5.63 -24.04
N ARG A 307 -25.64 5.14 -25.04
CA ARG A 307 -26.14 4.23 -26.09
C ARG A 307 -26.10 2.75 -25.67
N ALA A 308 -25.30 2.38 -24.67
CA ALA A 308 -25.29 1.02 -24.16
C ALA A 308 -26.52 0.79 -23.27
N PRO A 309 -27.27 -0.31 -23.42
CA PRO A 309 -28.41 -0.62 -22.55
C PRO A 309 -28.01 -0.68 -21.07
N ALA A 310 -28.92 -0.30 -20.17
CA ALA A 310 -28.63 -0.20 -18.74
C ALA A 310 -28.10 -1.51 -18.13
N ARG A 311 -28.64 -2.65 -18.57
CA ARG A 311 -28.16 -3.99 -18.23
C ARG A 311 -26.67 -4.17 -18.56
N TYR A 312 -26.24 -3.87 -19.78
CA TYR A 312 -24.84 -4.01 -20.17
C TYR A 312 -23.92 -2.98 -19.54
N ARG A 313 -24.41 -1.78 -19.19
CA ARG A 313 -23.64 -0.84 -18.36
C ARG A 313 -23.40 -1.40 -16.97
N ALA A 314 -24.41 -2.01 -16.35
CA ALA A 314 -24.28 -2.64 -15.04
C ALA A 314 -23.30 -3.84 -15.09
N VAL A 315 -23.42 -4.71 -16.10
CA VAL A 315 -22.47 -5.81 -16.32
C VAL A 315 -21.04 -5.31 -16.54
N ALA A 316 -20.85 -4.23 -17.32
CA ALA A 316 -19.54 -3.62 -17.52
C ALA A 316 -18.96 -3.05 -16.22
N ARG A 317 -19.78 -2.44 -15.35
CA ARG A 317 -19.33 -1.98 -14.02
C ARG A 317 -18.92 -3.15 -13.12
N LEU A 318 -19.67 -4.25 -13.11
CA LEU A 318 -19.28 -5.46 -12.37
C LEU A 318 -17.93 -6.02 -12.87
N ALA A 319 -17.75 -6.10 -14.19
CA ALA A 319 -16.48 -6.53 -14.79
C ALA A 319 -15.33 -5.55 -14.48
N LEU A 320 -15.61 -4.25 -14.50
CA LEU A 320 -14.64 -3.21 -14.20
C LEU A 320 -14.20 -3.27 -12.74
N GLY A 321 -15.15 -3.41 -11.81
CA GLY A 321 -14.86 -3.61 -10.40
C GLY A 321 -13.96 -4.84 -10.18
N HIS A 322 -14.23 -5.95 -10.87
CA HIS A 322 -13.35 -7.12 -10.81
C HIS A 322 -11.94 -6.80 -11.34
N ALA A 323 -11.81 -6.14 -12.49
CA ALA A 323 -10.50 -5.75 -13.04
C ALA A 323 -9.73 -4.81 -12.11
N LEU A 324 -10.41 -3.89 -11.42
CA LEU A 324 -9.83 -3.00 -10.42
C LEU A 324 -9.36 -3.76 -9.17
N GLN A 325 -10.12 -4.75 -8.69
CA GLN A 325 -9.68 -5.61 -7.58
C GLN A 325 -8.39 -6.36 -7.93
N LYS A 326 -8.24 -6.86 -9.15
CA LYS A 326 -7.01 -7.53 -9.60
C LYS A 326 -5.79 -6.60 -9.69
N GLN A 327 -6.03 -5.29 -9.71
CA GLN A 327 -5.00 -4.25 -9.63
C GLN A 327 -4.75 -3.76 -8.19
N ASN A 328 -5.35 -4.39 -7.17
CA ASN A 328 -5.32 -3.96 -5.77
C ASN A 328 -5.97 -2.57 -5.54
N LYS A 329 -6.86 -2.14 -6.44
CA LYS A 329 -7.66 -0.90 -6.35
C LYS A 329 -9.01 -1.18 -5.68
N VAL A 330 -8.99 -1.67 -4.44
CA VAL A 330 -10.19 -2.19 -3.75
C VAL A 330 -11.28 -1.12 -3.58
N HIS A 331 -10.92 0.11 -3.23
CA HIS A 331 -11.87 1.21 -3.05
C HIS A 331 -12.58 1.59 -4.35
N GLU A 332 -11.84 1.67 -5.46
CA GLU A 332 -12.41 1.96 -6.78
C GLU A 332 -13.35 0.83 -7.21
N ALA A 333 -12.99 -0.42 -6.94
CA ALA A 333 -13.85 -1.56 -7.24
C ALA A 333 -15.19 -1.53 -6.48
N VAL A 334 -15.16 -1.26 -5.17
CA VAL A 334 -16.38 -1.16 -4.37
C VAL A 334 -17.24 0.03 -4.82
N ALA A 335 -16.62 1.14 -5.24
CA ALA A 335 -17.35 2.26 -5.81
C ALA A 335 -18.11 1.87 -7.11
N GLU A 336 -17.50 1.05 -7.98
CA GLU A 336 -18.16 0.53 -9.17
C GLU A 336 -19.35 -0.38 -8.83
N TYR A 337 -19.21 -1.27 -7.84
CA TYR A 337 -20.31 -2.11 -7.37
C TYR A 337 -21.43 -1.30 -6.73
N ALA A 338 -21.09 -0.35 -5.85
CA ALA A 338 -22.07 0.55 -5.23
C ALA A 338 -22.82 1.37 -6.29
N ALA A 339 -22.14 1.82 -7.35
CA ALA A 339 -22.77 2.54 -8.46
C ALA A 339 -23.78 1.68 -9.24
N VAL A 340 -23.57 0.36 -9.35
CA VAL A 340 -24.58 -0.54 -9.91
C VAL A 340 -25.82 -0.60 -9.01
N PHE A 341 -25.63 -0.74 -7.70
CA PHE A 341 -26.74 -0.77 -6.74
C PHE A 341 -27.53 0.54 -6.73
N ASP A 342 -26.85 1.69 -6.72
CA ASP A 342 -27.48 3.01 -6.66
C ASP A 342 -28.16 3.43 -7.98
N ALA A 343 -27.82 2.79 -9.11
CA ALA A 343 -28.45 3.04 -10.40
C ALA A 343 -29.83 2.35 -10.48
N THR A 344 -30.91 3.12 -10.35
CA THR A 344 -32.30 2.60 -10.43
C THR A 344 -32.63 1.92 -11.76
N ALA A 345 -31.97 2.31 -12.85
CA ALA A 345 -32.12 1.68 -14.16
C ALA A 345 -31.36 0.34 -14.32
N ALA A 346 -30.52 -0.05 -13.36
CA ALA A 346 -29.85 -1.35 -13.38
C ALA A 346 -30.84 -2.45 -12.96
N PRO A 347 -30.85 -3.62 -13.62
CA PRO A 347 -31.73 -4.74 -13.25
C PRO A 347 -31.60 -5.13 -11.78
N ALA A 348 -32.72 -5.46 -11.13
CA ALA A 348 -32.77 -5.85 -9.72
C ALA A 348 -31.77 -6.97 -9.37
N SER A 349 -31.68 -8.01 -10.21
CA SER A 349 -30.72 -9.11 -10.01
C SER A 349 -29.26 -8.65 -10.01
N LEU A 350 -28.88 -7.69 -10.86
CA LEU A 350 -27.53 -7.14 -10.90
C LEU A 350 -27.26 -6.21 -9.71
N ARG A 351 -28.25 -5.44 -9.27
CA ARG A 351 -28.16 -4.64 -8.03
C ARG A 351 -27.91 -5.53 -6.81
N GLU A 352 -28.61 -6.66 -6.72
CA GLU A 352 -28.47 -7.64 -5.64
C GLU A 352 -27.12 -8.38 -5.66
N ILE A 353 -26.55 -8.62 -6.85
CA ILE A 353 -25.16 -9.11 -6.95
C ILE A 353 -24.19 -8.03 -6.48
N ALA A 354 -24.36 -6.80 -6.96
CA ALA A 354 -23.44 -5.70 -6.68
C ALA A 354 -23.39 -5.34 -5.19
N VAL A 355 -24.54 -5.32 -4.50
CA VAL A 355 -24.58 -5.02 -3.07
C VAL A 355 -23.75 -6.03 -2.26
N ARG A 356 -23.81 -7.33 -2.62
CA ARG A 356 -23.05 -8.40 -1.94
C ARG A 356 -21.55 -8.34 -2.22
N LEU A 357 -21.15 -7.76 -3.36
CA LEU A 357 -19.74 -7.48 -3.66
C LEU A 357 -19.19 -6.25 -2.90
N CYS A 358 -20.06 -5.48 -2.22
CA CYS A 358 -19.67 -4.36 -1.38
C CYS A 358 -19.44 -4.74 0.10
N MET A 359 -19.41 -6.04 0.41
CA MET A 359 -19.17 -6.51 1.78
C MET A 359 -17.82 -5.99 2.32
N PRO A 360 -17.80 -5.36 3.52
CA PRO A 360 -16.54 -4.90 4.12
C PRO A 360 -15.64 -6.09 4.46
N SER A 361 -14.33 -5.90 4.37
CA SER A 361 -13.34 -6.94 4.67
C SER A 361 -13.20 -7.21 6.17
N ASP A 362 -12.93 -8.48 6.54
CA ASP A 362 -12.79 -8.95 7.93
C ASP A 362 -11.56 -8.39 8.69
N ARG A 363 -10.64 -7.68 8.03
CA ARG A 363 -9.42 -7.18 8.67
C ARG A 363 -9.55 -5.73 9.08
N GLY A 364 -9.50 -5.49 10.39
CA GLY A 364 -9.56 -4.17 11.03
C GLY A 364 -8.60 -3.14 10.42
N ALA A 365 -9.17 -2.29 9.57
CA ALA A 365 -8.86 -0.88 9.43
C ALA A 365 -10.02 -0.24 8.67
N ALA A 366 -10.80 0.51 9.44
CA ALA A 366 -11.91 1.37 9.08
C ALA A 366 -11.59 2.22 7.83
N SER A 367 -12.21 1.87 6.72
CA SER A 367 -12.40 2.79 5.61
C SER A 367 -13.77 2.48 5.05
N ALA A 368 -14.70 3.43 5.15
CA ALA A 368 -16.00 3.31 4.51
C ALA A 368 -15.80 3.14 2.99
N GLN A 369 -16.20 1.98 2.47
CA GLN A 369 -15.97 1.60 1.07
C GLN A 369 -17.20 1.83 0.19
N ALA A 370 -18.39 1.90 0.79
CA ALA A 370 -19.67 2.02 0.09
C ALA A 370 -20.58 3.12 0.67
N SER A 371 -21.67 3.40 -0.02
CA SER A 371 -22.67 4.38 0.42
C SER A 371 -23.49 3.85 1.61
N PRO A 372 -24.05 4.71 2.47
CA PRO A 372 -24.96 4.27 3.53
C PRO A 372 -26.16 3.46 3.03
N ARG A 373 -26.62 3.68 1.79
CA ARG A 373 -27.71 2.91 1.16
C ARG A 373 -27.31 1.46 0.94
N VAL A 374 -26.10 1.23 0.43
CA VAL A 374 -25.53 -0.12 0.27
C VAL A 374 -25.43 -0.84 1.61
N TYR A 375 -24.91 -0.19 2.65
CA TYR A 375 -24.78 -0.82 3.96
C TYR A 375 -26.12 -1.13 4.63
N HIS A 376 -27.11 -0.24 4.49
CA HIS A 376 -28.47 -0.54 4.96
C HIS A 376 -29.07 -1.73 4.22
N ARG A 377 -28.93 -1.78 2.89
CA ARG A 377 -29.38 -2.92 2.10
C ARG A 377 -28.66 -4.21 2.51
N LEU A 378 -27.36 -4.16 2.77
CA LEU A 378 -26.63 -5.30 3.32
C LEU A 378 -27.29 -5.75 4.62
N LEU A 379 -27.52 -4.88 5.61
CA LEU A 379 -28.11 -5.27 6.90
C LEU A 379 -29.49 -5.95 6.79
N GLU A 380 -30.24 -5.71 5.71
CA GLU A 380 -31.53 -6.37 5.43
C GLU A 380 -31.37 -7.80 4.89
N LEU A 381 -30.17 -8.20 4.45
CA LEU A 381 -29.93 -9.52 3.88
C LEU A 381 -30.05 -10.62 4.96
N PRO A 382 -30.92 -11.63 4.76
CA PRO A 382 -31.12 -12.69 5.75
C PRO A 382 -29.89 -13.59 5.91
N GLU A 383 -29.08 -13.76 4.87
CA GLU A 383 -27.94 -14.69 4.83
C GLU A 383 -26.67 -14.19 5.57
N LEU A 384 -26.65 -12.95 6.06
CA LEU A 384 -25.50 -12.42 6.78
C LEU A 384 -25.30 -13.11 8.13
N THR A 385 -24.07 -13.53 8.39
CA THR A 385 -23.66 -13.98 9.73
C THR A 385 -23.61 -12.80 10.70
N GLU A 386 -23.68 -13.06 12.00
CA GLU A 386 -23.54 -12.02 13.03
C GLU A 386 -22.24 -11.21 12.88
N ALA A 387 -21.12 -11.89 12.58
CA ALA A 387 -19.84 -11.24 12.33
C ALA A 387 -19.89 -10.29 11.12
N GLN A 388 -20.56 -10.71 10.04
CA GLN A 388 -20.73 -9.87 8.86
C GLN A 388 -21.65 -8.67 9.14
N ARG A 389 -22.75 -8.86 9.88
CA ARG A 389 -23.62 -7.75 10.31
C ARG A 389 -22.84 -6.74 11.15
N LEU A 390 -22.01 -7.22 12.08
CA LEU A 390 -21.13 -6.37 12.88
C LEU A 390 -20.18 -5.55 12.00
N ALA A 391 -19.49 -6.18 11.05
CA ALA A 391 -18.58 -5.50 10.12
C ALA A 391 -19.29 -4.41 9.29
N VAL A 392 -20.52 -4.68 8.83
CA VAL A 392 -21.36 -3.70 8.12
C VAL A 392 -21.74 -2.54 9.03
N ARG A 393 -22.15 -2.81 10.29
CA ARG A 393 -22.50 -1.75 11.25
C ARG A 393 -21.33 -0.83 11.57
N LEU A 394 -20.15 -1.38 11.82
CA LEU A 394 -18.94 -0.59 12.10
C LEU A 394 -18.55 0.28 10.89
N SER A 395 -18.61 -0.29 9.68
CA SER A 395 -18.33 0.45 8.43
C SER A 395 -19.34 1.58 8.18
N LEU A 396 -20.62 1.32 8.46
CA LEU A 396 -21.69 2.31 8.34
C LEU A 396 -21.55 3.43 9.38
N ALA A 397 -21.17 3.08 10.62
CA ALA A 397 -20.92 4.05 11.69
C ALA A 397 -19.80 5.00 11.31
N GLU A 398 -18.70 4.48 10.76
CA GLU A 398 -17.59 5.27 10.27
C GLU A 398 -18.02 6.19 9.11
N GLN A 399 -18.77 5.66 8.14
CA GLN A 399 -19.26 6.46 7.01
C GLN A 399 -20.12 7.64 7.49
N TYR A 400 -20.92 7.43 8.54
CA TYR A 400 -21.67 8.51 9.18
C TYR A 400 -20.78 9.50 9.92
N MET A 401 -19.70 9.06 10.57
CA MET A 401 -18.71 9.96 11.18
C MET A 401 -18.02 10.84 10.12
N GLN A 402 -17.62 10.26 8.98
CA GLN A 402 -16.97 10.97 7.89
C GLN A 402 -17.91 12.01 7.25
N THR A 403 -19.19 11.68 7.12
CA THR A 403 -20.21 12.58 6.54
C THR A 403 -20.87 13.52 7.56
N GLY A 404 -20.33 13.61 8.78
CA GLY A 404 -20.81 14.54 9.82
C GLY A 404 -22.12 14.13 10.50
N LYS A 405 -22.64 12.93 10.26
CA LYS A 405 -23.91 12.41 10.80
C LYS A 405 -23.70 11.65 12.11
N ALA A 406 -23.11 12.32 13.10
CA ALA A 406 -22.66 11.69 14.35
C ALA A 406 -23.76 10.94 15.12
N ALA A 407 -25.01 11.42 15.14
CA ALA A 407 -26.12 10.73 15.78
C ALA A 407 -26.42 9.36 15.15
N ARG A 408 -26.40 9.29 13.81
CA ARG A 408 -26.58 8.03 13.08
C ARG A 408 -25.40 7.08 13.26
N ALA A 409 -24.18 7.61 13.35
CA ALA A 409 -23.00 6.82 13.68
C ALA A 409 -23.14 6.15 15.05
N ARG A 410 -23.60 6.91 16.04
CA ARG A 410 -23.84 6.43 17.39
C ARG A 410 -24.85 5.28 17.44
N GLU A 411 -25.98 5.40 16.73
CA GLU A 411 -26.97 4.31 16.63
C GLU A 411 -26.35 3.01 16.12
N GLN A 412 -25.44 3.08 15.15
CA GLN A 412 -24.75 1.91 14.62
C GLN A 412 -23.71 1.34 15.59
N TYR A 413 -22.96 2.19 16.29
CA TYR A 413 -22.03 1.73 17.35
C TYR A 413 -22.76 1.09 18.53
N GLU A 414 -23.90 1.64 18.95
CA GLU A 414 -24.74 1.05 20.00
C GLU A 414 -25.33 -0.29 19.55
N ALA A 415 -25.72 -0.42 18.28
CA ALA A 415 -26.13 -1.70 17.71
C ALA A 415 -24.98 -2.70 17.62
N ALA A 416 -23.76 -2.25 17.31
CA ALA A 416 -22.56 -3.09 17.32
C ALA A 416 -22.25 -3.62 18.73
N LEU A 417 -22.39 -2.81 19.79
CA LEU A 417 -22.19 -3.24 21.18
C LEU A 417 -23.15 -4.34 21.63
N ARG A 418 -24.31 -4.48 20.99
CA ARG A 418 -25.28 -5.54 21.28
C ARG A 418 -24.99 -6.83 20.50
N SER A 419 -24.04 -6.83 19.56
CA SER A 419 -23.74 -8.01 18.76
C SER A 419 -22.89 -9.00 19.55
N PRO A 420 -23.27 -10.29 19.59
CA PRO A 420 -22.46 -11.33 20.23
C PRO A 420 -21.15 -11.62 19.49
N ALA A 421 -20.99 -11.14 18.25
CA ALA A 421 -19.76 -11.29 17.47
C ALA A 421 -18.68 -10.27 17.84
N LEU A 422 -18.98 -9.25 18.64
CA LEU A 422 -18.02 -8.22 19.02
C LEU A 422 -17.14 -8.72 20.15
N ALA A 423 -15.81 -8.71 19.96
CA ALA A 423 -14.91 -9.14 21.01
C ALA A 423 -14.95 -8.17 22.22
N ALA A 424 -14.82 -8.72 23.43
CA ALA A 424 -14.87 -7.94 24.67
C ALA A 424 -13.86 -6.77 24.69
N ARG A 425 -12.67 -6.97 24.09
CA ARG A 425 -11.64 -5.93 23.98
C ARG A 425 -12.05 -4.82 23.00
N GLU A 426 -12.61 -5.19 21.84
CA GLU A 426 -13.06 -4.25 20.81
C GLU A 426 -14.26 -3.41 21.26
N ALA A 427 -15.08 -3.95 22.17
CA ALA A 427 -16.19 -3.20 22.76
C ALA A 427 -15.74 -1.92 23.49
N TRP A 428 -14.52 -1.87 24.03
CA TRP A 428 -13.97 -0.65 24.63
C TRP A 428 -13.67 0.42 23.59
N ASP A 429 -13.12 0.03 22.44
CA ASP A 429 -12.87 0.95 21.33
C ASP A 429 -14.20 1.49 20.77
N VAL A 430 -15.23 0.64 20.64
CA VAL A 430 -16.58 1.07 20.22
C VAL A 430 -17.19 2.07 21.20
N ARG A 431 -17.07 1.85 22.52
CA ARG A 431 -17.53 2.82 23.53
C ARG A 431 -16.78 4.14 23.44
N LEU A 432 -15.48 4.12 23.17
CA LEU A 432 -14.71 5.34 22.92
C LEU A 432 -15.20 6.07 21.65
N GLN A 433 -15.53 5.34 20.59
CA GLN A 433 -16.13 5.94 19.39
C GLN A 433 -17.50 6.56 19.67
N ILE A 434 -18.33 5.96 20.52
CA ILE A 434 -19.59 6.56 20.99
C ILE A 434 -19.31 7.90 21.68
N ALA A 435 -18.33 7.96 22.59
CA ALA A 435 -17.93 9.23 23.23
C ALA A 435 -17.48 10.29 22.20
N HIS A 436 -16.75 9.90 21.17
CA HIS A 436 -16.36 10.79 20.06
C HIS A 436 -17.57 11.29 19.25
N THR A 437 -18.64 10.49 19.10
CA THR A 437 -19.84 10.93 18.36
C THR A 437 -20.51 12.12 19.02
N PHE A 438 -20.63 12.15 20.36
CA PHE A 438 -21.15 13.29 21.09
C PHE A 438 -20.31 14.55 20.85
N LEU A 439 -18.98 14.40 20.90
CA LEU A 439 -18.07 15.52 20.67
C LEU A 439 -18.19 16.08 19.25
N ARG A 440 -18.38 15.21 18.24
CA ARG A 440 -18.62 15.62 16.85
C ARG A 440 -19.98 16.27 16.64
N ALA A 441 -21.00 15.85 17.40
CA ALA A 441 -22.31 16.49 17.42
C ALA A 441 -22.33 17.84 18.15
N GLY A 442 -21.21 18.28 18.73
CA GLY A 442 -21.13 19.52 19.51
C GLY A 442 -21.57 19.38 20.98
N ASP A 443 -22.00 18.19 21.40
CA ASP A 443 -22.39 17.92 22.78
C ASP A 443 -21.18 17.56 23.64
N ALA A 444 -20.43 18.59 24.01
CA ALA A 444 -19.26 18.44 24.87
C ALA A 444 -19.62 17.92 26.29
N LYS A 445 -20.85 18.11 26.76
CA LYS A 445 -21.29 17.63 28.09
C LYS A 445 -21.44 16.11 28.08
N ALA A 446 -22.20 15.58 27.11
CA ALA A 446 -22.38 14.15 26.97
C ALA A 446 -21.07 13.43 26.58
N ALA A 447 -20.25 14.06 25.72
CA ALA A 447 -18.93 13.53 25.40
C ALA A 447 -18.07 13.35 26.65
N ARG A 448 -18.00 14.36 27.52
CA ARG A 448 -17.28 14.27 28.80
C ARG A 448 -17.83 13.16 29.68
N ALA A 449 -19.14 13.08 29.85
CA ALA A 449 -19.74 12.03 30.67
C ALA A 449 -19.32 10.64 30.19
N ALA A 450 -19.38 10.39 28.88
CA ALA A 450 -18.95 9.12 28.29
C ALA A 450 -17.44 8.84 28.46
N TYR A 451 -16.57 9.85 28.30
CA TYR A 451 -15.14 9.68 28.55
C TYR A 451 -14.83 9.40 30.03
N GLU A 452 -15.51 10.08 30.95
CA GLU A 452 -15.31 9.90 32.39
C GLU A 452 -15.79 8.51 32.85
N GLU A 453 -16.90 8.02 32.30
CA GLU A 453 -17.38 6.65 32.52
C GLU A 453 -16.34 5.62 32.06
N LEU A 454 -15.79 5.79 30.85
CA LEU A 454 -14.72 4.96 30.32
C LEU A 454 -13.46 4.98 31.19
N ALA A 455 -13.08 6.16 31.68
CA ALA A 455 -11.89 6.32 32.52
C ALA A 455 -12.06 5.68 33.91
N ALA A 456 -13.27 5.70 34.46
CA ALA A 456 -13.60 5.14 35.77
C ALA A 456 -13.70 3.61 35.75
N ASN A 457 -14.00 3.00 34.60
CA ASN A 457 -14.17 1.56 34.49
C ASN A 457 -12.81 0.82 34.56
N THR A 458 -12.62 0.01 35.59
CA THR A 458 -11.36 -0.72 35.83
C THR A 458 -11.15 -1.92 34.90
N GLU A 459 -12.20 -2.40 34.22
CA GLU A 459 -12.10 -3.45 33.20
C GLU A 459 -11.54 -2.92 31.86
N ALA A 460 -11.63 -1.60 31.64
CA ALA A 460 -11.06 -0.97 30.46
C ALA A 460 -9.51 -0.93 30.55
N PRO A 461 -8.78 -1.16 29.43
CA PRO A 461 -7.32 -1.05 29.43
C PRO A 461 -6.83 0.32 29.92
N SER A 462 -5.76 0.36 30.73
CA SER A 462 -5.23 1.62 31.30
C SER A 462 -4.87 2.67 30.24
N ALA A 463 -4.40 2.23 29.08
CA ALA A 463 -4.12 3.09 27.94
C ALA A 463 -5.39 3.77 27.40
N LEU A 464 -6.51 3.04 27.32
CA LEU A 464 -7.79 3.59 26.87
C LEU A 464 -8.40 4.52 27.92
N ARG A 465 -8.33 4.15 29.20
CA ARG A 465 -8.80 4.99 30.33
C ARG A 465 -8.08 6.34 30.36
N SER A 466 -6.75 6.31 30.26
CA SER A 466 -5.94 7.54 30.21
C SER A 466 -6.19 8.35 28.93
N HIS A 467 -6.43 7.70 27.79
CA HIS A 467 -6.82 8.39 26.56
C HIS A 467 -8.19 9.07 26.67
N ALA A 468 -9.18 8.41 27.28
CA ALA A 468 -10.49 8.99 27.55
C ALA A 468 -10.38 10.23 28.44
N LEU A 469 -9.54 10.21 29.48
CA LEU A 469 -9.26 11.40 30.30
C LEU A 469 -8.60 12.54 29.51
N LEU A 470 -7.64 12.24 28.63
CA LEU A 470 -7.04 13.25 27.74
C LEU A 470 -8.12 13.88 26.84
N ALA A 471 -9.01 13.07 26.26
CA ALA A 471 -10.12 13.54 25.45
C ALA A 471 -11.12 14.38 26.26
N ALA A 472 -11.45 13.97 27.49
CA ALA A 472 -12.28 14.72 28.42
C ALA A 472 -11.67 16.09 28.74
N ALA A 473 -10.37 16.14 29.07
CA ALA A 473 -9.63 17.37 29.32
C ALA A 473 -9.67 18.30 28.09
N GLN A 474 -9.48 17.74 26.89
CA GLN A 474 -9.51 18.50 25.64
C GLN A 474 -10.88 19.15 25.38
N THR A 475 -11.99 18.56 25.82
CA THR A 475 -13.30 19.22 25.72
C THR A 475 -13.36 20.51 26.54
N HIS A 476 -12.74 20.55 27.73
CA HIS A 476 -12.64 21.75 28.56
C HIS A 476 -11.74 22.80 27.90
N VAL A 477 -10.63 22.38 27.27
CA VAL A 477 -9.77 23.26 26.48
C VAL A 477 -10.55 23.95 25.36
N ARG A 478 -11.36 23.20 24.60
CA ARG A 478 -12.21 23.76 23.53
C ARG A 478 -13.23 24.78 24.04
N GLN A 479 -13.72 24.60 25.26
CA GLN A 479 -14.63 25.53 25.94
C GLN A 479 -13.88 26.67 26.68
N LYS A 480 -12.56 26.77 26.52
CA LYS A 480 -11.69 27.73 27.23
C LYS A 480 -11.77 27.62 28.77
N ALA A 481 -12.24 26.49 29.29
CA ALA A 481 -12.33 26.20 30.72
C ALA A 481 -10.99 25.62 31.24
N TYR A 482 -9.92 26.40 31.13
CA TYR A 482 -8.55 25.92 31.31
C TYR A 482 -8.24 25.38 32.71
N ALA A 483 -8.82 25.95 33.77
CA ALA A 483 -8.67 25.43 35.13
C ALA A 483 -9.23 24.00 35.25
N LYS A 484 -10.41 23.77 34.66
CA LYS A 484 -11.05 22.44 34.63
C LYS A 484 -10.23 21.47 33.78
N ALA A 485 -9.75 21.92 32.62
CA ALA A 485 -8.88 21.11 31.77
C ALA A 485 -7.60 20.67 32.51
N ALA A 486 -6.92 21.61 33.19
CA ALA A 486 -5.73 21.32 33.98
C ALA A 486 -5.99 20.29 35.10
N GLY A 487 -7.15 20.37 35.78
CA GLY A 487 -7.55 19.38 36.77
C GLY A 487 -7.71 17.97 36.19
N VAL A 488 -8.29 17.84 35.01
CA VAL A 488 -8.40 16.53 34.34
C VAL A 488 -7.05 16.02 33.84
N PHE A 489 -6.21 16.89 33.27
CA PHE A 489 -4.83 16.51 32.92
C PHE A 489 -4.02 16.05 34.14
N ALA A 490 -4.19 16.69 35.31
CA ALA A 490 -3.51 16.28 36.54
C ALA A 490 -3.84 14.84 36.94
N ARG A 491 -5.08 14.39 36.73
CA ARG A 491 -5.48 12.98 36.93
C ARG A 491 -4.72 12.04 36.02
N VAL A 492 -4.53 12.39 34.75
CA VAL A 492 -3.71 11.58 33.81
C VAL A 492 -2.25 11.57 34.25
N ALA A 493 -1.70 12.73 34.62
CA ALA A 493 -0.30 12.84 35.05
C ALA A 493 0.02 11.99 36.29
N ALA A 494 -0.96 11.82 37.19
CA ALA A 494 -0.89 11.03 38.41
C ALA A 494 -1.32 9.55 38.22
N PHE A 495 -1.80 9.15 37.04
CA PHE A 495 -2.25 7.78 36.79
C PHE A 495 -1.07 6.87 36.45
N ASP A 496 -0.57 6.11 37.43
CA ASP A 496 0.70 5.38 37.32
C ASP A 496 0.73 4.30 36.24
N GLU A 497 -0.39 3.61 36.02
CA GLU A 497 -0.58 2.59 35.00
C GLU A 497 -0.80 3.18 33.59
N ALA A 498 -0.93 4.51 33.47
CA ALA A 498 -1.02 5.17 32.18
C ALA A 498 0.34 5.12 31.45
N PRO A 499 0.32 4.96 30.11
CA PRO A 499 1.53 5.07 29.30
C PRO A 499 2.32 6.34 29.62
N ARG A 500 3.65 6.22 29.75
CA ARG A 500 4.53 7.34 30.14
C ARG A 500 4.34 8.58 29.26
N HIS A 501 4.06 8.39 27.97
CA HIS A 501 3.83 9.50 27.05
C HIS A 501 2.50 10.22 27.31
N HIS A 502 1.42 9.53 27.70
CA HIS A 502 0.17 10.19 28.14
C HIS A 502 0.41 11.05 29.38
N ARG A 503 1.15 10.53 30.36
CA ARG A 503 1.51 11.28 31.57
C ARG A 503 2.35 12.52 31.27
N GLN A 504 3.32 12.38 30.38
CA GLN A 504 4.18 13.49 29.97
C GLN A 504 3.38 14.56 29.22
N GLU A 505 2.55 14.15 28.26
CA GLU A 505 1.65 15.06 27.56
C GLU A 505 0.75 15.81 28.54
N ALA A 506 0.14 15.11 29.49
CA ALA A 506 -0.70 15.73 30.49
C ALA A 506 0.04 16.79 31.33
N LYS A 507 1.27 16.52 31.76
CA LYS A 507 2.11 17.49 32.47
C LYS A 507 2.40 18.73 31.63
N GLU A 508 2.71 18.55 30.36
CA GLU A 508 2.92 19.67 29.43
C GLU A 508 1.64 20.49 29.22
N ARG A 509 0.50 19.82 29.00
CA ARG A 509 -0.79 20.49 28.84
C ARG A 509 -1.18 21.29 30.09
N ILE A 510 -0.89 20.82 31.30
CA ILE A 510 -1.14 21.58 32.55
C ILE A 510 -0.37 22.91 32.53
N GLU A 511 0.91 22.89 32.18
CA GLU A 511 1.71 24.12 32.09
C GLU A 511 1.22 25.04 30.98
N GLU A 512 0.80 24.48 29.84
CA GLU A 512 0.18 25.26 28.78
C GLU A 512 -1.11 25.95 29.27
N MET A 513 -1.97 25.26 30.02
CA MET A 513 -3.19 25.85 30.57
C MET A 513 -2.87 27.01 31.52
N LYS A 514 -1.91 26.84 32.43
CA LYS A 514 -1.46 27.90 33.35
C LYS A 514 -0.96 29.13 32.61
N ARG A 515 -0.26 28.94 31.48
CA ARG A 515 0.23 30.04 30.64
C ARG A 515 -0.88 30.77 29.92
N ILE A 516 -1.81 30.05 29.29
CA ILE A 516 -2.95 30.67 28.61
C ILE A 516 -3.78 31.48 29.61
N GLN A 517 -3.98 30.98 30.83
CA GLN A 517 -4.67 31.71 31.90
C GLN A 517 -3.97 33.01 32.31
N LYS A 518 -2.65 33.12 32.10
CA LYS A 518 -1.86 34.34 32.31
C LYS A 518 -1.79 35.24 31.07
N GLY A 519 -2.56 34.96 30.02
CA GLY A 519 -2.51 35.69 28.74
C GLY A 519 -1.25 35.41 27.92
N LEU A 520 -0.47 34.38 28.27
CA LEU A 520 0.74 33.99 27.57
C LEU A 520 0.44 32.96 26.47
N PRO A 521 1.28 32.87 25.42
CA PRO A 521 1.19 31.78 24.46
C PRO A 521 1.25 30.43 25.17
N ALA A 522 0.44 29.47 24.71
CA ALA A 522 0.30 28.13 25.29
C ALA A 522 1.66 27.50 25.59
N ARG A 523 2.58 27.56 24.62
CA ARG A 523 3.96 27.12 24.81
C ARG A 523 4.88 28.30 25.02
N ASP A 524 5.90 28.10 25.86
CA ASP A 524 7.09 28.93 25.86
C ASP A 524 8.17 28.25 25.00
N PRO A 525 8.51 28.79 23.83
CA PRO A 525 9.62 28.27 23.05
C PRO A 525 10.92 28.36 23.85
N THR A 526 11.07 29.34 24.76
CA THR A 526 12.30 29.52 25.53
C THR A 526 12.39 28.62 26.76
N ALA A 527 11.25 28.29 27.41
CA ALA A 527 11.25 27.39 28.57
C ALA A 527 11.41 25.91 28.18
N SER A 528 11.03 25.55 26.94
CA SER A 528 11.18 24.19 26.40
C SER A 528 12.50 23.99 25.62
N ARG A 529 13.21 25.08 25.27
CA ARG A 529 14.51 24.99 24.60
C ARG A 529 15.57 24.46 25.56
N THR A 530 16.21 23.37 25.18
CA THR A 530 17.46 22.91 25.81
C THR A 530 18.49 24.04 25.78
N LYS A 531 18.99 24.44 26.94
CA LYS A 531 20.05 25.45 27.09
C LYS A 531 21.41 24.76 27.02
N LEU A 532 22.36 25.38 26.33
CA LEU A 532 23.76 24.97 26.36
C LEU A 532 24.27 25.17 27.79
N ALA A 533 24.92 24.16 28.38
CA ALA A 533 25.66 24.37 29.62
C ALA A 533 26.71 25.48 29.42
N LEU A 534 26.85 26.37 30.39
CA LEU A 534 27.91 27.39 30.35
C LEU A 534 29.25 26.68 30.53
N PHE A 535 30.16 26.88 29.59
CA PHE A 535 31.55 26.47 29.74
C PHE A 535 32.26 27.42 30.72
N PRO A 536 33.25 26.95 31.50
CA PRO A 536 34.11 27.83 32.28
C PRO A 536 34.87 28.79 31.35
N SER A 537 35.30 29.93 31.89
CA SER A 537 36.19 30.84 31.18
C SER A 537 37.49 30.12 30.80
N PRO A 538 37.95 30.19 29.54
CA PRO A 538 39.13 29.45 29.09
C PRO A 538 40.40 29.99 29.75
N ALA A 539 41.24 29.09 30.24
CA ALA A 539 42.56 29.46 30.78
C ALA A 539 43.59 29.68 29.66
N VAL A 540 43.42 28.99 28.53
CA VAL A 540 44.25 29.18 27.33
C VAL A 540 43.35 29.48 26.14
N THR A 541 43.76 30.48 25.35
CA THR A 541 43.08 30.83 24.09
C THR A 541 44.06 30.72 22.93
N LEU A 542 43.71 29.92 21.92
CA LEU A 542 44.44 29.77 20.67
C LEU A 542 43.61 30.34 19.52
N HIS A 543 44.26 30.88 18.50
CA HIS A 543 43.61 31.49 17.34
C HIS A 543 43.97 30.76 16.04
N VAL A 544 42.95 30.58 15.19
CA VAL A 544 43.07 30.02 13.84
C VAL A 544 42.47 31.02 12.86
N ALA A 545 43.15 31.33 11.76
CA ALA A 545 42.67 32.26 10.74
C ALA A 545 43.04 31.79 9.32
N PRO A 546 42.27 32.15 8.27
CA PRO A 546 42.60 31.77 6.89
C PRO A 546 43.92 32.37 6.39
N THR A 547 44.33 33.50 6.97
CA THR A 547 45.60 34.20 6.70
C THR A 547 46.69 33.85 7.71
N GLY A 548 46.47 32.83 8.56
CA GLY A 548 47.46 32.37 9.54
C GLY A 548 48.56 31.52 8.91
N HIS A 549 49.48 31.04 9.74
CA HIS A 549 50.55 30.11 9.36
C HIS A 549 50.71 29.06 10.46
N ASP A 550 50.93 27.79 10.12
CA ASP A 550 50.98 26.72 11.14
C ASP A 550 52.28 26.72 11.98
N ASP A 551 53.28 27.49 11.56
CA ASP A 551 54.49 27.77 12.36
C ASP A 551 54.30 28.92 13.36
N ASN A 552 53.19 29.66 13.29
CA ASN A 552 52.89 30.71 14.26
C ASN A 552 52.61 30.12 15.66
N PRO A 553 52.71 30.93 16.74
CA PRO A 553 52.40 30.46 18.10
C PRO A 553 50.90 30.29 18.40
N GLY A 554 49.99 30.68 17.49
CA GLY A 554 48.54 30.59 17.71
C GLY A 554 47.97 31.72 18.56
N THR A 555 48.64 32.87 18.62
CA THR A 555 48.13 34.08 19.30
C THR A 555 47.17 34.86 18.37
N LYS A 556 46.46 35.85 18.91
CA LYS A 556 45.57 36.71 18.12
C LYS A 556 46.28 37.37 16.92
N ASP A 557 47.50 37.85 17.13
CA ASP A 557 48.28 38.57 16.12
C ASP A 557 49.06 37.63 15.19
N LYS A 558 49.39 36.42 15.65
CA LYS A 558 50.03 35.36 14.88
C LYS A 558 49.23 34.06 15.02
N PRO A 559 48.09 33.94 14.32
CA PRO A 559 47.21 32.77 14.41
C PRO A 559 47.76 31.59 13.60
N PHE A 560 47.34 30.38 13.97
CA PHE A 560 47.54 29.18 13.14
C PHE A 560 46.72 29.25 11.85
N ALA A 561 47.10 28.49 10.82
CA ALA A 561 46.32 28.35 9.59
C ALA A 561 45.24 27.27 9.70
N SER A 562 45.47 26.22 10.50
CA SER A 562 44.62 25.01 10.52
C SER A 562 44.13 24.59 11.91
N LEU A 563 42.99 23.87 11.94
CA LEU A 563 42.50 23.20 13.15
C LEU A 563 43.41 22.06 13.60
N ALA A 564 44.09 21.39 12.66
CA ALA A 564 45.02 20.31 12.96
C ALA A 564 46.20 20.83 13.80
N ARG A 565 46.77 21.98 13.42
CA ARG A 565 47.83 22.61 14.18
C ARG A 565 47.38 23.06 15.57
N ALA A 566 46.17 23.63 15.68
CA ALA A 566 45.59 24.01 16.96
C ALA A 566 45.40 22.80 17.88
N ARG A 567 44.89 21.68 17.36
CA ARG A 567 44.82 20.40 18.09
C ARG A 567 46.20 19.97 18.59
N ASP A 568 47.22 20.02 17.73
CA ASP A 568 48.57 19.60 18.11
C ASP A 568 49.17 20.49 19.20
N ALA A 569 48.83 21.79 19.22
CA ALA A 569 49.16 22.68 20.32
C ALA A 569 48.42 22.30 21.62
N VAL A 570 47.14 21.93 21.56
CA VAL A 570 46.40 21.42 22.74
C VAL A 570 47.01 20.13 23.27
N ARG A 571 47.42 19.20 22.38
CA ARG A 571 48.12 17.97 22.76
C ARG A 571 49.43 18.27 23.47
N ALA A 572 50.24 19.18 22.92
CA ALA A 572 51.49 19.59 23.54
C ALA A 572 51.28 20.22 24.93
N LEU A 573 50.24 21.07 25.08
CA LEU A 573 49.87 21.64 26.37
C LEU A 573 49.51 20.56 27.39
N ARG A 574 48.66 19.60 27.01
CA ARG A 574 48.22 18.49 27.87
C ARG A 574 49.35 17.51 28.21
N ALA A 575 50.33 17.35 27.33
CA ALA A 575 51.50 16.50 27.56
C ALA A 575 52.52 17.18 28.50
N ALA A 576 52.73 18.49 28.36
CA ALA A 576 53.68 19.23 29.18
C ALA A 576 53.16 19.53 30.60
N LYS A 577 51.84 19.74 30.74
CA LYS A 577 51.13 19.97 32.01
C LYS A 577 49.72 19.39 31.91
N SER A 578 49.07 19.04 33.03
CA SER A 578 47.62 18.80 32.99
C SER A 578 46.90 20.07 32.46
N LEU A 579 45.76 19.88 31.77
CA LEU A 579 45.00 21.02 31.25
C LEU A 579 44.61 21.95 32.42
N PRO A 580 44.88 23.27 32.34
CA PRO A 580 44.55 24.19 33.41
C PRO A 580 43.04 24.26 33.61
N LYS A 581 42.61 24.57 34.85
CA LYS A 581 41.19 24.83 35.16
C LYS A 581 40.67 25.94 34.23
N GLY A 582 39.54 25.70 33.57
CA GLY A 582 39.02 26.54 32.49
C GLY A 582 39.28 25.97 31.09
N GLY A 583 40.28 25.11 30.94
CA GLY A 583 40.58 24.40 29.70
C GLY A 583 41.08 25.32 28.58
N VAL A 584 40.81 24.92 27.34
CA VAL A 584 41.32 25.60 26.13
C VAL A 584 40.17 26.01 25.22
N ALA A 585 40.18 27.28 24.79
CA ALA A 585 39.35 27.76 23.69
C ALA A 585 40.19 27.95 22.42
N VAL A 586 39.78 27.31 21.32
CA VAL A 586 40.33 27.58 19.98
C VAL A 586 39.35 28.48 19.25
N LEU A 587 39.71 29.75 19.06
CA LEU A 587 38.92 30.76 18.37
C LEU A 587 39.25 30.77 16.87
N VAL A 588 38.27 30.37 16.06
CA VAL A 588 38.41 30.24 14.61
C VAL A 588 37.82 31.48 13.94
N ARG A 589 38.64 32.24 13.22
CA ARG A 589 38.21 33.45 12.49
C ARG A 589 37.36 33.07 11.28
N GLY A 590 36.48 33.98 10.88
CA GLY A 590 35.63 33.84 9.71
C GLY A 590 36.42 33.76 8.42
N GLY A 591 35.88 33.02 7.45
CA GLY A 591 36.52 32.80 6.16
C GLY A 591 36.42 31.35 5.71
N GLN A 592 37.02 31.07 4.55
CA GLN A 592 36.99 29.76 3.94
C GLN A 592 38.30 29.02 4.21
N TYR A 593 38.18 27.76 4.63
CA TYR A 593 39.28 26.84 4.91
C TYR A 593 39.13 25.62 4.00
N ALA A 594 40.16 25.33 3.20
CA ALA A 594 40.17 24.12 2.40
C ALA A 594 40.37 22.90 3.31
N ALA A 595 39.37 22.01 3.36
CA ALA A 595 39.48 20.73 4.04
C ALA A 595 39.92 19.67 3.01
N ARG A 596 41.12 19.10 3.21
CA ARG A 596 41.67 18.04 2.36
C ARG A 596 41.92 16.74 3.12
N SER A 597 41.81 16.77 4.45
CA SER A 597 41.92 15.63 5.34
C SER A 597 40.97 15.80 6.53
N THR A 598 40.69 14.69 7.21
CA THR A 598 39.88 14.67 8.44
C THR A 598 40.61 15.33 9.60
N LEU A 599 39.89 16.13 10.40
CA LEU A 599 40.35 16.51 11.74
C LEU A 599 40.15 15.32 12.68
N GLU A 600 41.24 14.63 12.96
CA GLU A 600 41.28 13.48 13.88
C GLU A 600 41.47 13.96 15.33
N LEU A 601 40.49 13.66 16.18
CA LEU A 601 40.56 13.80 17.64
C LEU A 601 40.45 12.42 18.27
N ALA A 602 41.37 12.11 19.18
CA ALA A 602 41.45 10.84 19.89
C ALA A 602 41.41 11.08 21.41
N GLU A 603 41.50 10.02 22.22
CA GLU A 603 41.49 10.12 23.68
C GLU A 603 42.46 11.19 24.21
N GLN A 604 43.65 11.36 23.59
CA GLN A 604 44.61 12.38 24.01
C GLN A 604 44.14 13.83 23.85
N ASP A 605 43.05 14.06 23.11
CA ASP A 605 42.42 15.36 22.88
C ASP A 605 41.25 15.61 23.86
N SER A 606 41.11 14.77 24.88
CA SER A 606 40.04 14.89 25.88
C SER A 606 40.33 15.98 26.91
N GLY A 607 39.28 16.72 27.25
CA GLY A 607 39.23 17.59 28.42
C GLY A 607 38.59 16.93 29.63
N THR A 608 38.23 17.74 30.61
CA THR A 608 37.38 17.35 31.75
C THR A 608 36.21 18.34 31.90
N ALA A 609 35.31 18.10 32.86
CA ALA A 609 34.24 19.05 33.16
C ALA A 609 34.78 20.43 33.54
N ASP A 610 35.88 20.47 34.29
CA ASP A 610 36.52 21.71 34.76
C ASP A 610 37.53 22.29 33.75
N ALA A 611 38.02 21.48 32.81
CA ALA A 611 38.98 21.87 31.79
C ALA A 611 38.57 21.34 30.40
N PRO A 612 37.47 21.85 29.81
CA PRO A 612 37.01 21.40 28.50
C PRO A 612 37.87 21.97 27.36
N ILE A 613 37.79 21.34 26.18
CA ILE A 613 38.41 21.86 24.96
C ILE A 613 37.30 22.31 24.00
N VAL A 614 37.30 23.60 23.65
CA VAL A 614 36.21 24.22 22.88
C VAL A 614 36.76 24.84 21.61
N TYR A 615 36.52 24.20 20.47
CA TYR A 615 36.76 24.78 19.16
C TYR A 615 35.52 25.59 18.76
N ARG A 616 35.66 26.90 18.61
CA ARG A 616 34.52 27.79 18.37
C ARG A 616 34.80 28.86 17.34
N ALA A 617 33.78 29.22 16.59
CA ALA A 617 33.79 30.43 15.80
C ALA A 617 34.09 31.66 16.66
N PHE A 618 34.88 32.58 16.11
CA PHE A 618 35.06 33.90 16.67
C PHE A 618 33.70 34.62 16.72
N PRO A 619 33.37 35.36 17.80
CA PRO A 619 32.07 36.02 17.93
C PRO A 619 31.68 36.83 16.69
N GLY A 620 30.50 36.56 16.13
CA GLY A 620 29.96 37.26 14.95
C GLY A 620 30.54 36.80 13.59
N GLU A 621 31.50 35.89 13.58
CA GLU A 621 32.17 35.43 12.36
C GLU A 621 31.73 34.00 11.98
N THR A 622 31.87 33.63 10.70
CA THR A 622 31.46 32.32 10.17
C THR A 622 32.63 31.59 9.49
N PRO A 623 33.33 30.69 10.20
CA PRO A 623 34.34 29.81 9.61
C PRO A 623 33.68 28.70 8.77
N ARG A 624 34.10 28.56 7.51
CA ARG A 624 33.59 27.53 6.60
C ARG A 624 34.71 26.60 6.13
N PHE A 625 34.60 25.32 6.48
CA PHE A 625 35.49 24.26 6.03
C PHE A 625 34.87 23.59 4.81
N THR A 626 35.48 23.79 3.64
CA THR A 626 34.99 23.23 2.37
C THR A 626 35.84 22.05 1.92
N GLY A 627 35.17 20.92 1.69
CA GLY A 627 35.75 19.72 1.08
C GLY A 627 35.73 19.77 -0.45
N GLY A 628 35.21 20.84 -1.05
CA GLY A 628 35.02 20.99 -2.48
C GLY A 628 36.05 21.89 -3.16
N VAL A 629 35.97 21.91 -4.49
CA VAL A 629 36.68 22.80 -5.39
C VAL A 629 35.69 23.50 -6.32
N GLN A 630 35.94 24.79 -6.57
CA GLN A 630 35.15 25.59 -7.51
C GLN A 630 35.60 25.28 -8.94
N LEU A 631 34.63 25.10 -9.83
CA LEU A 631 34.80 24.73 -11.22
C LEU A 631 34.21 25.83 -12.12
N GLU A 632 35.03 26.31 -13.04
CA GLU A 632 34.70 27.32 -14.03
C GLU A 632 35.31 26.98 -15.39
N GLY A 633 34.84 27.64 -16.45
CA GLY A 633 35.33 27.47 -17.82
C GLY A 633 34.71 26.28 -18.56
N PHE A 634 33.43 25.99 -18.30
CA PHE A 634 32.67 25.00 -19.07
C PHE A 634 32.56 25.43 -20.54
N ALA A 635 32.85 24.50 -21.45
CA ALA A 635 32.77 24.69 -22.90
C ALA A 635 31.57 23.92 -23.48
N PRO A 636 30.95 24.36 -24.58
CA PRO A 636 29.90 23.58 -25.23
C PRO A 636 30.43 22.22 -25.72
N VAL A 637 29.61 21.18 -25.65
CA VAL A 637 29.93 19.87 -26.23
C VAL A 637 29.86 19.98 -27.76
N THR A 638 30.98 19.73 -28.44
CA THR A 638 31.09 19.77 -29.91
C THR A 638 31.50 18.45 -30.54
N ASP A 639 32.01 17.49 -29.74
CA ASP A 639 32.43 16.18 -30.24
C ASP A 639 31.22 15.39 -30.81
N PRO A 640 31.23 15.04 -32.11
CA PRO A 640 30.13 14.32 -32.75
C PRO A 640 29.80 12.98 -32.09
N THR A 641 30.79 12.30 -31.52
CA THR A 641 30.61 10.99 -30.86
C THR A 641 29.86 11.12 -29.55
N VAL A 642 30.11 12.19 -28.80
CA VAL A 642 29.40 12.55 -27.56
C VAL A 642 27.99 13.04 -27.90
N LEU A 643 27.86 13.93 -28.90
CA LEU A 643 26.57 14.45 -29.37
C LEU A 643 25.61 13.35 -29.84
N ALA A 644 26.14 12.30 -30.49
CA ALA A 644 25.34 11.16 -30.94
C ALA A 644 24.71 10.37 -29.79
N ARG A 645 25.33 10.36 -28.60
CA ARG A 645 24.81 9.70 -27.40
C ARG A 645 23.77 10.54 -26.66
N LEU A 646 23.86 11.87 -26.76
CA LEU A 646 22.90 12.77 -26.13
C LEU A 646 21.51 12.67 -26.77
N PRO A 647 20.44 12.85 -25.97
CA PRO A 647 19.10 13.11 -26.48
C PRO A 647 19.10 14.30 -27.46
N GLU A 648 18.27 14.22 -28.49
CA GLU A 648 18.20 15.26 -29.53
C GLU A 648 17.91 16.64 -28.94
N GLU A 649 17.01 16.70 -27.96
CA GLU A 649 16.61 17.90 -27.25
C GLU A 649 17.74 18.57 -26.45
N ALA A 650 18.80 17.84 -26.12
CA ALA A 650 19.93 18.31 -25.33
C ALA A 650 21.16 18.71 -26.18
N ARG A 651 21.21 18.30 -27.46
CA ARG A 651 22.32 18.61 -28.36
C ARG A 651 22.49 20.13 -28.52
N GLY A 652 23.73 20.60 -28.42
CA GLY A 652 24.06 22.03 -28.44
C GLY A 652 23.75 22.81 -27.15
N LYS A 653 23.19 22.16 -26.12
CA LYS A 653 22.84 22.80 -24.84
C LYS A 653 23.65 22.27 -23.65
N VAL A 654 24.29 21.12 -23.80
CA VAL A 654 25.15 20.52 -22.78
C VAL A 654 26.55 21.15 -22.86
N ALA A 655 27.10 21.47 -21.70
CA ALA A 655 28.46 21.94 -21.52
C ALA A 655 29.34 20.86 -20.86
N GLN A 656 30.64 20.92 -21.12
CA GLN A 656 31.64 19.97 -20.63
C GLN A 656 32.82 20.68 -19.95
N LEU A 657 33.49 19.97 -19.05
CA LEU A 657 34.72 20.41 -18.39
C LEU A 657 35.64 19.20 -18.11
N ASP A 658 36.92 19.32 -18.45
CA ASP A 658 37.93 18.35 -18.06
C ASP A 658 38.37 18.60 -16.60
N LEU A 659 38.06 17.66 -15.71
CA LEU A 659 38.44 17.74 -14.30
C LEU A 659 39.95 17.54 -14.07
N LYS A 660 40.65 16.79 -14.93
CA LYS A 660 42.12 16.62 -14.84
C LYS A 660 42.82 17.94 -15.06
N ALA A 661 42.39 18.71 -16.04
CA ALA A 661 42.87 20.06 -16.31
C ALA A 661 42.63 21.03 -15.14
N LYS A 662 41.76 20.69 -14.19
CA LYS A 662 41.51 21.44 -12.94
C LYS A 662 42.24 20.84 -11.72
N GLY A 663 43.17 19.90 -11.92
CA GLY A 663 43.95 19.27 -10.87
C GLY A 663 43.19 18.21 -10.07
N ILE A 664 42.06 17.70 -10.59
CA ILE A 664 41.22 16.70 -9.92
C ILE A 664 41.46 15.36 -10.61
N ALA A 665 42.13 14.44 -9.90
CA ALA A 665 42.40 13.09 -10.36
C ALA A 665 41.48 12.03 -9.74
N ASP A 666 40.90 12.31 -8.57
CA ASP A 666 39.93 11.42 -7.91
C ASP A 666 38.50 11.93 -8.13
N TYR A 667 37.71 11.19 -8.90
CA TYR A 667 36.30 11.48 -9.22
C TYR A 667 35.30 10.85 -8.26
N GLY A 668 35.77 10.00 -7.35
CA GLY A 668 34.95 9.09 -6.57
C GLY A 668 34.29 8.01 -7.43
N SER A 669 33.69 7.03 -6.78
CA SER A 669 32.98 5.92 -7.43
C SER A 669 31.55 5.84 -6.96
N LEU A 670 30.66 5.40 -7.85
CA LEU A 670 29.33 4.98 -7.45
C LEU A 670 29.41 3.62 -6.74
N GLY A 671 28.58 3.44 -5.72
CA GLY A 671 28.60 2.26 -4.87
C GLY A 671 27.21 1.83 -4.43
N LEU A 672 27.15 0.65 -3.80
CA LEU A 672 25.95 0.15 -3.14
C LEU A 672 25.54 1.09 -2.01
N ARG A 673 24.27 1.49 -2.00
CA ARG A 673 23.69 2.45 -1.06
C ARG A 673 22.23 2.11 -0.74
N GLY A 674 21.69 2.75 0.29
CA GLY A 674 20.32 2.52 0.76
C GLY A 674 20.24 1.53 1.92
N PHE A 675 19.14 0.79 2.01
CA PHE A 675 18.77 -0.01 3.17
C PHE A 675 19.88 -0.98 3.61
N GLY A 676 20.26 -0.87 4.89
CA GLY A 676 21.31 -1.67 5.52
C GLY A 676 22.74 -1.18 5.27
N LEU A 677 22.95 -0.14 4.46
CA LEU A 677 24.28 0.36 4.08
C LEU A 677 24.55 1.83 4.46
N SER A 678 23.58 2.52 5.07
CA SER A 678 23.72 3.92 5.48
C SER A 678 24.41 4.13 6.84
N GLY A 679 25.01 3.07 7.41
CA GLY A 679 25.83 3.14 8.62
C GLY A 679 27.20 3.79 8.37
N TYR A 680 28.01 3.95 9.42
CA TYR A 680 29.40 4.40 9.28
C TYR A 680 30.36 3.19 9.23
N PRO A 681 31.37 3.17 8.34
CA PRO A 681 31.58 4.16 7.26
C PRO A 681 30.58 3.97 6.12
N ALA A 682 29.97 5.07 5.64
CA ALA A 682 29.16 5.05 4.44
C ALA A 682 30.04 5.18 3.20
N HIS A 683 29.61 4.57 2.08
CA HIS A 683 30.32 4.69 0.80
C HIS A 683 30.30 6.15 0.33
N PRO A 684 31.42 6.87 0.12
CA PRO A 684 31.39 8.29 -0.25
C PRO A 684 30.67 8.57 -1.57
N TRP A 685 30.10 9.77 -1.73
CA TRP A 685 29.41 10.19 -2.96
C TRP A 685 29.69 11.63 -3.34
N ALA A 686 29.94 11.88 -4.62
CA ALA A 686 30.09 13.22 -5.16
C ALA A 686 28.80 13.67 -5.84
N ASP A 687 28.17 14.71 -5.28
CA ASP A 687 27.17 15.52 -5.98
C ASP A 687 27.87 16.67 -6.72
N LEU A 688 27.19 17.26 -7.71
CA LEU A 688 27.61 18.51 -8.33
C LEU A 688 26.71 19.64 -7.83
N TYR A 689 27.28 20.76 -7.39
CA TYR A 689 26.50 21.90 -6.91
C TYR A 689 26.66 23.11 -7.84
N VAL A 690 25.56 23.74 -8.25
CA VAL A 690 25.54 25.01 -8.99
C VAL A 690 24.71 26.00 -8.20
N ASP A 691 25.25 27.19 -7.93
CA ASP A 691 24.61 28.21 -7.10
C ASP A 691 24.11 27.66 -5.74
N GLY A 692 24.90 26.76 -5.13
CA GLY A 692 24.61 26.10 -3.85
C GLY A 692 23.51 25.02 -3.91
N LYS A 693 22.89 24.79 -5.08
CA LYS A 693 21.89 23.76 -5.30
C LYS A 693 22.53 22.52 -5.91
N PRO A 694 22.22 21.31 -5.41
CA PRO A 694 22.71 20.09 -6.01
C PRO A 694 21.98 19.78 -7.32
N MET A 695 22.75 19.46 -8.35
CA MET A 695 22.28 19.06 -9.67
C MET A 695 21.85 17.59 -9.68
N GLN A 696 20.91 17.26 -10.55
CA GLN A 696 20.38 15.91 -10.67
C GLN A 696 21.35 15.06 -11.47
N LEU A 697 21.90 13.99 -10.88
CA LEU A 697 22.62 13.00 -11.68
C LEU A 697 21.65 12.43 -12.72
N ALA A 698 22.03 12.45 -13.99
CA ALA A 698 21.21 12.08 -15.13
C ALA A 698 20.57 10.70 -14.91
N ARG A 699 19.25 10.63 -15.06
CA ARG A 699 18.47 9.44 -14.68
C ARG A 699 17.21 9.29 -15.51
N TRP A 700 16.73 8.05 -15.61
CA TRP A 700 15.44 7.73 -16.21
C TRP A 700 14.56 6.86 -15.29
N PRO A 701 13.27 7.19 -15.15
CA PRO A 701 12.66 8.43 -15.59
C PRO A 701 13.21 9.62 -14.80
N ASN A 702 13.12 10.80 -15.41
CA ASN A 702 13.45 12.09 -14.79
C ASN A 702 12.81 12.27 -13.42
N GLU A 703 11.55 11.84 -13.28
CA GLU A 703 10.75 11.90 -12.08
C GLU A 703 10.06 10.57 -11.79
N GLY A 704 9.86 10.26 -10.52
CA GLY A 704 9.24 9.00 -10.11
C GLY A 704 10.08 7.76 -10.40
N PHE A 705 9.36 6.67 -10.70
CA PHE A 705 9.88 5.32 -10.86
C PHE A 705 9.14 4.59 -11.99
N VAL A 706 9.84 3.68 -12.67
CA VAL A 706 9.25 2.62 -13.48
C VAL A 706 9.15 1.33 -12.65
N LYS A 707 8.51 0.28 -13.18
CA LYS A 707 8.33 -0.99 -12.44
C LYS A 707 9.06 -2.14 -13.11
N THR A 708 9.58 -3.06 -12.31
CA THR A 708 10.11 -4.34 -12.80
C THR A 708 8.99 -5.19 -13.40
N GLY A 709 9.28 -5.87 -14.50
CA GLY A 709 8.45 -6.92 -15.10
C GLY A 709 8.68 -8.27 -14.43
N ALA A 710 8.57 -9.35 -15.20
CA ALA A 710 8.88 -10.69 -14.69
C ALA A 710 10.33 -10.77 -14.19
N VAL A 711 10.54 -11.51 -13.09
CA VAL A 711 11.85 -11.73 -12.48
C VAL A 711 12.33 -13.12 -12.85
N HIS A 712 13.56 -13.20 -13.38
CA HIS A 712 14.20 -14.41 -13.89
C HIS A 712 15.39 -14.87 -13.06
N GLY A 713 15.85 -14.04 -12.10
CA GLY A 713 16.92 -14.38 -11.16
C GLY A 713 16.92 -13.48 -9.93
N GLY A 714 17.52 -13.97 -8.85
CA GLY A 714 17.58 -13.27 -7.56
C GLY A 714 16.22 -13.21 -6.85
N THR A 715 15.33 -14.17 -7.08
CA THR A 715 13.89 -14.06 -6.80
C THR A 715 13.56 -13.89 -5.32
N PHE A 716 12.66 -12.96 -4.97
CA PHE A 716 12.18 -12.77 -3.60
C PHE A 716 11.56 -14.05 -3.04
N ARG A 717 12.05 -14.50 -1.87
CA ARG A 717 11.70 -15.79 -1.23
C ARG A 717 12.00 -17.03 -2.08
N GLY A 718 12.76 -16.88 -3.16
CA GLY A 718 13.31 -17.99 -3.95
C GLY A 718 14.58 -18.55 -3.32
N LYS A 719 14.96 -19.77 -3.74
CA LYS A 719 16.25 -20.38 -3.37
C LYS A 719 17.45 -19.56 -3.85
N ASP A 720 17.25 -18.74 -4.88
CA ASP A 720 18.19 -17.82 -5.50
C ASP A 720 18.13 -16.38 -4.94
N SER A 721 17.33 -16.10 -3.90
CA SER A 721 17.16 -14.75 -3.33
C SER A 721 18.46 -14.04 -2.91
N GLY A 722 19.52 -14.80 -2.63
CA GLY A 722 20.86 -14.29 -2.33
C GLY A 722 21.72 -13.93 -3.55
N GLN A 723 21.24 -14.16 -4.77
CA GLN A 723 21.98 -13.94 -6.02
C GLN A 723 21.67 -12.58 -6.66
N PRO A 724 22.49 -12.11 -7.61
CA PRO A 724 22.13 -10.98 -8.46
C PRO A 724 20.81 -11.19 -9.20
N GLY A 725 20.13 -10.08 -9.52
CA GLY A 725 18.81 -10.10 -10.10
C GLY A 725 18.82 -10.11 -11.62
N GLU A 726 17.81 -10.70 -12.23
CA GLU A 726 17.47 -10.45 -13.64
C GLU A 726 15.97 -10.20 -13.74
N PHE A 727 15.56 -9.12 -14.39
CA PHE A 727 14.15 -8.78 -14.53
C PHE A 727 13.86 -8.09 -15.86
N GLU A 728 12.61 -8.18 -16.32
CA GLU A 728 12.14 -7.52 -17.52
C GLU A 728 11.86 -6.02 -17.28
N TYR A 729 12.07 -5.19 -18.30
CA TYR A 729 11.67 -3.79 -18.31
C TYR A 729 10.63 -3.51 -19.39
N ALA A 730 9.89 -2.42 -19.22
CA ALA A 730 8.87 -1.99 -20.18
C ALA A 730 9.39 -0.88 -21.10
N GLY A 731 8.89 -0.88 -22.33
CA GLY A 731 9.18 0.14 -23.35
C GLY A 731 10.61 0.07 -23.90
N ASP A 732 10.92 1.08 -24.71
CA ASP A 732 12.11 1.08 -25.57
C ASP A 732 13.24 1.98 -25.08
N ARG A 733 13.07 2.65 -23.93
CA ARG A 733 14.09 3.62 -23.45
C ARG A 733 15.48 2.99 -23.33
N PRO A 734 15.66 1.76 -22.78
CA PRO A 734 16.98 1.15 -22.69
C PRO A 734 17.65 0.83 -24.04
N LEU A 735 16.92 0.86 -25.17
CA LEU A 735 17.51 0.71 -26.51
C LEU A 735 18.52 1.83 -26.84
N ARG A 736 18.45 2.96 -26.13
CA ARG A 736 19.35 4.11 -26.28
C ARG A 736 20.70 3.91 -25.57
N TRP A 737 20.77 3.03 -24.58
CA TRP A 737 21.92 2.92 -23.67
C TRP A 737 22.99 1.93 -24.15
N ARG A 738 23.11 1.71 -25.47
CA ARG A 738 24.00 0.68 -26.05
C ARG A 738 25.48 0.94 -25.75
N GLN A 739 25.87 2.20 -25.62
CA GLN A 739 27.23 2.64 -25.31
C GLN A 739 27.37 3.09 -23.84
N ALA A 740 26.31 2.95 -23.04
CA ALA A 740 26.33 3.41 -21.67
C ALA A 740 27.28 2.54 -20.84
N LYS A 741 28.15 3.21 -20.08
CA LYS A 741 29.08 2.60 -19.13
C LYS A 741 28.64 2.93 -17.71
N ASP A 742 28.96 2.05 -16.78
CA ASP A 742 28.72 2.25 -15.34
C ASP A 742 27.26 2.64 -15.01
N VAL A 743 26.30 1.91 -15.58
CA VAL A 743 24.87 2.15 -15.34
C VAL A 743 24.48 1.63 -13.96
N TRP A 744 23.78 2.46 -13.19
CA TRP A 744 23.25 2.09 -11.88
C TRP A 744 21.74 2.17 -11.85
N LEU A 745 21.14 1.37 -10.98
CA LEU A 745 19.73 1.43 -10.66
C LEU A 745 19.57 1.80 -9.21
N PHE A 746 18.51 2.51 -8.88
CA PHE A 746 17.99 2.58 -7.53
C PHE A 746 16.56 2.08 -7.53
N GLY A 747 16.23 1.16 -6.62
CA GLY A 747 14.90 0.60 -6.57
C GLY A 747 14.53 0.00 -5.22
N TYR A 748 13.23 -0.21 -5.04
CA TYR A 748 12.67 -0.96 -3.94
C TYR A 748 12.45 -2.38 -4.41
N TRP A 749 13.38 -3.30 -4.17
CA TRP A 749 13.42 -4.56 -4.94
C TRP A 749 12.42 -5.63 -4.49
N ALA A 750 11.93 -5.56 -3.26
CA ALA A 750 10.94 -6.50 -2.71
C ALA A 750 9.94 -5.85 -1.73
N HIS A 751 10.41 -4.88 -0.95
CA HIS A 751 9.61 -4.13 0.01
C HIS A 751 9.76 -2.63 -0.23
N LEU A 752 8.66 -1.88 -0.19
CA LEU A 752 8.64 -0.43 -0.44
C LEU A 752 9.31 0.42 0.65
N TRP A 753 9.73 -0.20 1.75
CA TRP A 753 10.50 0.44 2.82
C TRP A 753 12.00 0.15 2.73
N ALA A 754 12.45 -0.68 1.76
CA ALA A 754 13.84 -1.10 1.60
C ALA A 754 14.38 -0.74 0.21
N GLY A 755 14.69 0.54 0.00
CA GLY A 755 15.32 1.04 -1.22
C GLY A 755 16.82 0.73 -1.24
N ARG A 756 17.38 0.41 -2.41
CA ARG A 756 18.82 0.13 -2.56
C ARG A 756 19.32 0.43 -3.97
N SER A 757 20.54 0.96 -4.09
CA SER A 757 21.23 1.03 -5.38
C SER A 757 21.87 -0.31 -5.76
N VAL A 758 21.84 -0.66 -7.05
CA VAL A 758 22.54 -1.82 -7.61
C VAL A 758 23.11 -1.46 -8.97
N LYS A 759 24.33 -1.90 -9.26
CA LYS A 759 24.93 -1.77 -10.59
C LYS A 759 24.28 -2.71 -11.60
N VAL A 760 24.12 -2.25 -12.83
CA VAL A 760 23.73 -3.09 -13.97
C VAL A 760 24.92 -3.89 -14.45
N ALA A 761 24.75 -5.21 -14.60
CA ALA A 761 25.73 -6.09 -15.22
C ALA A 761 25.57 -6.11 -16.74
N ARG A 762 24.32 -6.22 -17.22
CA ARG A 762 24.02 -6.31 -18.65
C ARG A 762 22.59 -5.85 -18.92
N ILE A 763 22.39 -5.25 -20.09
CA ILE A 763 21.07 -4.94 -20.65
C ILE A 763 20.89 -5.77 -21.92
N ASP A 764 19.87 -6.62 -21.93
CA ASP A 764 19.45 -7.40 -23.07
C ASP A 764 18.29 -6.67 -23.76
N THR A 765 18.59 -6.00 -24.86
CA THR A 765 17.60 -5.23 -25.63
C THR A 765 16.70 -6.11 -26.49
N ALA A 766 17.13 -7.32 -26.85
CA ALA A 766 16.30 -8.26 -27.60
C ALA A 766 15.25 -8.92 -26.69
N LYS A 767 15.61 -9.24 -25.44
CA LYS A 767 14.71 -9.87 -24.45
C LYS A 767 14.02 -8.89 -23.51
N HIS A 768 14.32 -7.59 -23.63
CA HIS A 768 13.86 -6.54 -22.70
C HIS A 768 14.20 -6.85 -21.24
N ARG A 769 15.44 -7.28 -20.96
CA ARG A 769 15.89 -7.66 -19.60
C ARG A 769 17.06 -6.84 -19.12
N ILE A 770 17.09 -6.56 -17.82
CA ILE A 770 18.25 -6.03 -17.12
C ILE A 770 18.72 -7.07 -16.12
N ALA A 771 19.99 -7.45 -16.21
CA ALA A 771 20.70 -8.23 -15.22
C ALA A 771 21.51 -7.29 -14.32
N THR A 772 21.41 -7.44 -13.00
CA THR A 772 22.16 -6.65 -12.03
C THR A 772 23.45 -7.38 -11.66
N ALA A 773 24.48 -6.62 -11.27
CA ALA A 773 25.75 -7.17 -10.80
C ALA A 773 25.71 -7.54 -9.30
N HIS A 774 24.65 -7.13 -8.59
CA HIS A 774 24.55 -7.24 -7.15
C HIS A 774 23.21 -7.82 -6.71
N ARG A 775 23.21 -8.58 -5.61
CA ARG A 775 21.96 -8.95 -4.93
C ARG A 775 21.29 -7.74 -4.30
N SER A 776 19.98 -7.84 -4.08
CA SER A 776 19.26 -6.96 -3.16
C SER A 776 19.23 -7.57 -1.74
N SER A 777 18.71 -6.85 -0.75
CA SER A 777 18.62 -7.35 0.64
C SER A 777 17.63 -8.51 0.82
N TYR A 778 16.62 -8.63 -0.05
CA TYR A 778 15.54 -9.61 0.08
C TYR A 778 15.27 -10.40 -1.21
N GLY A 779 16.02 -10.14 -2.28
CA GLY A 779 15.72 -10.59 -3.64
C GLY A 779 14.86 -9.59 -4.42
N TYR A 780 14.48 -9.98 -5.63
CA TYR A 780 13.76 -9.17 -6.61
C TYR A 780 12.34 -9.71 -6.80
N ARG A 781 11.37 -8.81 -6.88
CA ARG A 781 9.96 -9.13 -7.09
C ARG A 781 9.45 -8.36 -8.30
N ALA A 782 8.52 -8.95 -9.05
CA ALA A 782 7.84 -8.28 -10.16
C ALA A 782 6.94 -7.14 -9.65
N GLY A 783 6.77 -6.10 -10.48
CA GLY A 783 5.93 -4.93 -10.19
C GLY A 783 6.56 -3.91 -9.25
N MET A 784 7.85 -4.03 -8.96
CA MET A 784 8.54 -3.24 -7.95
C MET A 784 9.17 -1.97 -8.55
N PRO A 785 9.10 -0.80 -7.88
CA PRO A 785 9.55 0.47 -8.43
C PRO A 785 11.08 0.64 -8.45
N TYR A 786 11.62 1.14 -9.56
CA TYR A 786 13.04 1.48 -9.74
C TYR A 786 13.24 2.64 -10.74
N TYR A 787 14.44 3.22 -10.78
CA TYR A 787 14.91 4.12 -11.84
C TYR A 787 16.39 3.81 -12.17
N CYS A 788 16.80 4.13 -13.40
CA CYS A 788 18.18 4.04 -13.88
C CYS A 788 18.88 5.39 -13.71
N LEU A 789 20.17 5.42 -13.38
CA LEU A 789 20.95 6.63 -13.18
C LEU A 789 22.39 6.47 -13.67
N ASN A 790 23.10 7.61 -13.77
CA ASN A 790 24.48 7.73 -14.25
C ASN A 790 24.61 7.44 -15.76
N LEU A 791 23.80 8.13 -16.56
CA LEU A 791 23.69 7.92 -18.01
C LEU A 791 23.89 9.24 -18.75
N LEU A 792 24.92 9.33 -19.61
CA LEU A 792 25.08 10.49 -20.51
C LEU A 792 23.87 10.60 -21.46
N GLU A 793 23.37 9.45 -21.89
CA GLU A 793 22.23 9.27 -22.80
C GLU A 793 20.91 9.81 -22.24
N GLU A 794 20.88 10.14 -20.94
CA GLU A 794 19.72 10.64 -20.21
C GLU A 794 19.97 12.04 -19.61
N ILE A 795 20.95 12.82 -20.11
CA ILE A 795 20.96 14.27 -19.90
C ILE A 795 19.95 14.90 -20.85
N ASP A 796 18.69 15.04 -20.45
CA ASP A 796 17.62 15.51 -21.34
C ASP A 796 16.94 16.82 -20.90
N ARG A 797 17.26 17.33 -19.70
CA ARG A 797 16.72 18.60 -19.20
C ARG A 797 17.74 19.44 -18.42
N PRO A 798 17.51 20.77 -18.28
CA PRO A 798 18.36 21.65 -17.49
C PRO A 798 18.56 21.16 -16.05
N GLY A 799 19.81 21.25 -15.56
CA GLY A 799 20.21 20.83 -14.22
C GLY A 799 20.61 19.37 -14.10
N GLU A 800 20.65 18.61 -15.19
CA GLU A 800 21.17 17.25 -15.23
C GLU A 800 22.65 17.19 -15.58
N TRP A 801 23.36 16.24 -14.95
CA TRP A 801 24.80 16.07 -15.16
C TRP A 801 25.21 14.60 -15.21
N TYR A 802 26.37 14.35 -15.82
CA TYR A 802 27.04 13.06 -15.91
C TYR A 802 28.56 13.27 -15.80
N LEU A 803 29.27 12.34 -15.19
CA LEU A 803 30.73 12.35 -15.15
C LEU A 803 31.25 11.06 -15.77
N ASP A 804 31.96 11.19 -16.89
CA ASP A 804 32.74 10.11 -17.44
C ASP A 804 34.00 9.93 -16.60
N ARG A 805 34.01 8.89 -15.77
CA ARG A 805 35.10 8.62 -14.83
C ARG A 805 36.32 8.00 -15.50
N ASP A 806 36.19 7.44 -16.70
CA ASP A 806 37.32 6.91 -17.46
C ASP A 806 38.18 8.07 -17.98
N THR A 807 37.52 9.09 -18.53
CA THR A 807 38.20 10.24 -19.16
C THR A 807 38.43 11.40 -18.20
N GLY A 808 37.55 11.59 -17.21
CA GLY A 808 37.54 12.73 -16.29
C GLY A 808 36.71 13.92 -16.79
N VAL A 809 35.89 13.73 -17.82
CA VAL A 809 35.06 14.80 -18.40
C VAL A 809 33.70 14.87 -17.71
N LEU A 810 33.42 16.02 -17.10
CA LEU A 810 32.14 16.36 -16.50
C LEU A 810 31.23 17.01 -17.54
N TYR A 811 30.03 16.47 -17.73
CA TYR A 811 28.99 17.00 -18.60
C TYR A 811 27.82 17.53 -17.76
N LEU A 812 27.32 18.71 -18.10
CA LEU A 812 26.22 19.38 -17.41
C LEU A 812 25.33 20.06 -18.44
N TYR A 813 24.02 19.84 -18.37
CA TYR A 813 23.03 20.73 -18.97
C TYR A 813 22.84 21.91 -18.02
N PRO A 814 23.32 23.13 -18.36
CA PRO A 814 23.22 24.28 -17.47
C PRO A 814 21.77 24.56 -17.04
N PRO A 815 21.51 24.83 -15.75
CA PRO A 815 20.15 25.06 -15.25
C PRO A 815 19.54 26.38 -15.76
N VAL A 816 20.39 27.33 -16.17
CA VAL A 816 19.97 28.63 -16.73
C VAL A 816 20.74 28.83 -18.04
N ALA A 817 20.01 28.94 -19.15
CA ALA A 817 20.59 29.14 -20.47
C ALA A 817 21.34 30.48 -20.56
N GLY A 818 22.49 30.50 -21.25
CA GLY A 818 23.29 31.72 -21.48
C GLY A 818 24.06 32.26 -20.26
N LYS A 819 23.88 31.69 -19.06
CA LYS A 819 24.64 32.07 -17.86
C LYS A 819 25.92 31.25 -17.76
N ALA A 820 27.05 31.90 -17.48
CA ALA A 820 28.29 31.21 -17.17
C ALA A 820 28.10 30.30 -15.94
N VAL A 821 28.54 29.05 -16.04
CA VAL A 821 28.40 28.06 -14.97
C VAL A 821 29.58 28.18 -14.00
N VAL A 822 29.27 28.42 -12.73
CA VAL A 822 30.17 28.20 -11.60
C VAL A 822 29.65 27.02 -10.79
N ALA A 823 30.36 25.90 -10.84
CA ALA A 823 29.99 24.68 -10.14
C ALA A 823 30.95 24.40 -8.97
N HIS A 824 30.52 23.58 -8.00
CA HIS A 824 31.36 23.09 -6.92
C HIS A 824 31.34 21.57 -6.92
N PHE A 825 32.52 20.97 -6.88
CA PHE A 825 32.70 19.53 -6.87
C PHE A 825 33.41 19.08 -5.59
N PRO A 826 32.77 18.25 -4.75
CA PRO A 826 33.40 17.66 -3.56
C PRO A 826 34.60 16.80 -3.93
N VAL A 827 35.71 16.93 -3.19
CA VAL A 827 36.90 16.09 -3.33
C VAL A 827 37.29 15.35 -2.03
N LEU A 828 36.87 15.85 -0.86
CA LEU A 828 37.11 15.17 0.41
C LEU A 828 36.25 13.89 0.54
N SER A 829 36.88 12.71 0.54
CA SER A 829 36.26 11.38 0.60
C SER A 829 36.15 10.77 2.00
N ALA A 830 36.46 11.55 3.04
CA ALA A 830 36.43 11.15 4.45
C ALA A 830 35.65 12.17 5.30
N PRO A 831 35.27 11.85 6.55
CA PRO A 831 34.56 12.79 7.42
C PRO A 831 35.36 14.09 7.61
N PHE A 832 34.69 15.23 7.82
CA PHE A 832 35.43 16.46 8.19
C PHE A 832 36.06 16.33 9.58
N VAL A 833 35.34 15.71 10.53
CA VAL A 833 35.82 15.49 11.88
C VAL A 833 35.55 14.06 12.30
N ARG A 834 36.56 13.40 12.88
CA ARG A 834 36.41 12.12 13.56
C ARG A 834 36.90 12.25 15.01
N MET A 835 36.08 11.79 15.94
CA MET A 835 36.35 11.80 17.38
C MET A 835 36.25 10.37 17.90
N GLN A 836 37.37 9.80 18.35
CA GLN A 836 37.45 8.45 18.90
C GLN A 836 37.82 8.52 20.38
N ASP A 837 36.93 8.01 21.24
CA ASP A 837 37.09 7.96 22.70
C ASP A 837 37.42 9.32 23.34
N VAL A 838 36.89 10.39 22.74
CA VAL A 838 37.09 11.77 23.16
C VAL A 838 36.10 12.15 24.26
N SER A 839 36.59 12.86 25.27
CA SER A 839 35.76 13.37 26.36
C SER A 839 35.81 14.89 26.51
N HIS A 840 34.66 15.51 26.82
CA HIS A 840 34.57 16.95 27.14
C HIS A 840 35.09 17.91 26.06
N VAL A 841 34.84 17.58 24.78
CA VAL A 841 35.17 18.41 23.62
C VAL A 841 33.91 19.02 23.02
N CYS A 842 34.00 20.30 22.63
CA CYS A 842 32.92 21.02 21.97
C CYS A 842 33.38 21.61 20.63
N LEU A 843 32.59 21.40 19.57
CA LEU A 843 32.66 22.18 18.33
C LEU A 843 31.47 23.15 18.30
N ARG A 844 31.74 24.45 18.12
CA ARG A 844 30.71 25.48 18.20
C ARG A 844 30.73 26.47 17.03
N GLY A 845 29.61 26.58 16.32
CA GLY A 845 29.43 27.60 15.27
C GLY A 845 30.26 27.39 14.01
N LEU A 846 30.74 26.16 13.77
CA LEU A 846 31.56 25.83 12.59
C LEU A 846 30.69 25.30 11.45
N VAL A 847 31.03 25.66 10.21
CA VAL A 847 30.36 25.18 9.00
C VAL A 847 31.26 24.15 8.30
N PHE A 848 30.72 22.98 7.99
CA PHE A 848 31.37 21.92 7.21
C PHE A 848 30.54 21.65 5.96
N GLU A 849 31.14 21.81 4.79
CA GLU A 849 30.40 21.77 3.52
C GLU A 849 31.15 21.14 2.34
N GLN A 850 30.40 20.61 1.37
CA GLN A 850 30.94 20.09 0.09
C GLN A 850 31.88 18.89 0.27
N GLY A 851 31.52 17.94 1.14
CA GLY A 851 32.25 16.68 1.33
C GLY A 851 31.55 15.49 0.69
N ARG A 852 32.29 14.45 0.32
CA ARG A 852 31.70 13.20 -0.22
C ARG A 852 31.23 12.24 0.87
N ALA A 853 31.77 12.38 2.09
CA ALA A 853 31.50 11.51 3.23
C ALA A 853 30.78 12.27 4.36
N GLU A 854 30.94 11.85 5.62
CA GLU A 854 30.17 12.38 6.75
C GLU A 854 30.63 13.78 7.17
N GLY A 855 29.76 14.52 7.86
CA GLY A 855 30.14 15.78 8.49
C GLY A 855 31.03 15.53 9.72
N ALA A 856 30.47 14.88 10.74
CA ALA A 856 31.20 14.52 11.95
C ALA A 856 30.88 13.08 12.39
N VAL A 857 31.89 12.38 12.89
CA VAL A 857 31.78 11.02 13.42
C VAL A 857 32.33 10.99 14.84
N VAL A 858 31.51 10.55 15.80
CA VAL A 858 31.88 10.38 17.21
C VAL A 858 31.73 8.91 17.58
N ILE A 859 32.78 8.30 18.10
CA ILE A 859 32.84 6.89 18.48
C ILE A 859 33.35 6.80 19.92
N GLY A 860 32.55 6.23 20.81
CA GLY A 860 32.93 6.11 22.22
C GLY A 860 33.10 7.46 22.93
N GLY A 861 33.79 7.43 24.08
CA GLY A 861 34.03 8.62 24.91
C GLY A 861 32.80 9.16 25.64
N GLU A 862 32.89 10.40 26.13
CA GLU A 862 31.78 11.04 26.84
C GLU A 862 31.65 12.55 26.64
N ARG A 863 30.41 13.06 26.63
CA ARG A 863 30.13 14.51 26.72
C ARG A 863 30.76 15.36 25.58
N VAL A 864 30.90 14.78 24.39
CA VAL A 864 31.16 15.55 23.16
C VAL A 864 29.92 16.35 22.76
N LEU A 865 30.12 17.62 22.39
CA LEU A 865 29.03 18.52 22.02
C LEU A 865 29.26 19.20 20.68
N LEU A 866 28.31 19.05 19.75
CA LEU A 866 28.25 19.83 18.51
C LEU A 866 27.16 20.89 18.69
N ALA A 867 27.56 22.18 18.70
CA ALA A 867 26.67 23.28 19.08
C ALA A 867 26.61 24.37 18.01
N GLY A 868 25.45 24.62 17.43
CA GLY A 868 25.30 25.67 16.41
C GLY A 868 26.11 25.41 15.13
N CYS A 869 26.53 24.17 14.89
CA CYS A 869 27.27 23.80 13.70
C CYS A 869 26.34 23.67 12.48
N VAL A 870 26.91 23.87 11.29
CA VAL A 870 26.23 23.62 10.02
C VAL A 870 26.93 22.48 9.31
N PHE A 871 26.18 21.45 8.94
CA PHE A 871 26.67 20.33 8.12
C PHE A 871 25.83 20.28 6.86
N ARG A 872 26.42 20.61 5.70
CA ARG A 872 25.65 20.70 4.45
C ARG A 872 26.38 20.24 3.22
N GLN A 873 25.63 19.91 2.17
CA GLN A 873 26.21 19.51 0.88
C GLN A 873 27.17 18.33 1.07
N LEU A 874 26.67 17.27 1.73
CA LEU A 874 27.44 16.08 2.09
C LEU A 874 26.92 14.86 1.34
N GLY A 875 27.82 14.02 0.82
CA GLY A 875 27.44 12.80 0.10
C GLY A 875 26.83 11.70 0.97
N THR A 876 27.01 11.74 2.30
CA THR A 876 26.51 10.69 3.22
C THR A 876 25.73 11.30 4.39
N ASN A 877 26.05 10.94 5.64
CA ASN A 877 25.34 11.38 6.84
C ASN A 877 25.84 12.76 7.31
N GLY A 878 24.98 13.54 7.94
CA GLY A 878 25.39 14.77 8.62
C GLY A 878 26.30 14.49 9.82
N VAL A 879 25.76 13.79 10.83
CA VAL A 879 26.51 13.40 12.03
C VAL A 879 26.21 11.94 12.40
N VAL A 880 27.26 11.20 12.76
CA VAL A 880 27.17 9.84 13.30
C VAL A 880 27.74 9.79 14.71
N VAL A 881 26.99 9.23 15.65
CA VAL A 881 27.42 8.94 17.02
C VAL A 881 27.23 7.46 17.30
N SER A 882 28.30 6.76 17.68
CA SER A 882 28.30 5.32 17.95
C SER A 882 28.97 5.01 19.28
N GLY A 883 28.21 4.49 20.24
CA GLY A 883 28.70 4.20 21.58
C GLY A 883 28.83 5.45 22.46
N GLY A 884 29.57 5.32 23.56
CA GLY A 884 29.83 6.41 24.48
C GLY A 884 28.62 6.83 25.34
N ARG A 885 28.74 7.99 25.99
CA ARG A 885 27.70 8.56 26.86
C ARG A 885 27.61 10.08 26.79
N GLY A 886 26.39 10.62 26.81
CA GLY A 886 26.16 12.05 27.02
C GLY A 886 26.58 12.95 25.85
N HIS A 887 26.86 12.38 24.68
CA HIS A 887 27.07 13.17 23.46
C HIS A 887 25.82 13.95 23.05
N GLY A 888 26.00 15.17 22.54
CA GLY A 888 24.92 16.09 22.25
C GLY A 888 25.06 16.81 20.92
N LEU A 889 23.93 17.02 20.26
CA LEU A 889 23.77 18.01 19.19
C LEU A 889 22.79 19.08 19.67
N LEU A 890 23.21 20.34 19.64
CA LEU A 890 22.37 21.46 20.05
C LEU A 890 22.37 22.57 19.00
N GLY A 891 21.20 23.02 18.54
CA GLY A 891 21.13 24.21 17.69
C GLY A 891 21.76 24.05 16.30
N CYS A 892 22.08 22.83 15.86
CA CYS A 892 22.77 22.60 14.59
C CYS A 892 21.81 22.68 13.40
N ASN A 893 22.32 23.08 12.24
CA ASN A 893 21.60 23.05 10.97
C ASN A 893 22.22 21.99 10.05
N ILE A 894 21.50 20.90 9.78
CA ILE A 894 22.00 19.77 8.99
C ILE A 894 21.11 19.63 7.78
N HIS A 895 21.65 19.88 6.59
CA HIS A 895 20.82 19.85 5.39
C HIS A 895 21.55 19.54 4.10
N THR A 896 20.81 19.13 3.08
CA THR A 896 21.38 18.79 1.77
C THR A 896 22.42 17.67 1.94
N VAL A 897 21.97 16.55 2.51
CA VAL A 897 22.81 15.37 2.81
C VAL A 897 22.31 14.15 2.05
N GLY A 898 23.24 13.31 1.59
CA GLY A 898 22.97 12.15 0.76
C GLY A 898 22.25 11.01 1.47
N ALA A 899 22.62 10.76 2.72
CA ALA A 899 22.06 9.72 3.59
C ALA A 899 21.30 10.36 4.78
N GLY A 900 21.48 9.90 6.01
CA GLY A 900 20.74 10.42 7.17
C GLY A 900 21.21 11.79 7.67
N GLY A 901 20.33 12.54 8.33
CA GLY A 901 20.74 13.77 9.04
C GLY A 901 21.63 13.46 10.25
N VAL A 902 21.08 12.73 11.23
CA VAL A 902 21.80 12.29 12.44
C VAL A 902 21.53 10.80 12.67
N ARG A 903 22.58 10.02 12.86
CA ARG A 903 22.51 8.64 13.34
C ARG A 903 23.17 8.57 14.71
N MET A 904 22.44 8.12 15.72
CA MET A 904 22.94 8.13 17.10
C MET A 904 22.55 6.86 17.84
N ALA A 905 23.55 6.19 18.40
CA ALA A 905 23.39 5.02 19.24
C ALA A 905 24.45 5.04 20.35
N GLY A 906 24.07 4.61 21.55
CA GLY A 906 25.01 4.43 22.66
C GLY A 906 24.31 3.91 23.91
N GLY A 907 25.01 3.99 25.05
CA GLY A 907 24.68 3.16 26.21
C GLY A 907 25.09 1.70 26.01
N HIS A 908 24.72 0.84 26.95
CA HIS A 908 25.13 -0.56 26.95
C HIS A 908 23.92 -1.48 27.07
N ARG A 909 23.59 -2.20 25.99
CA ARG A 909 22.38 -3.03 25.91
C ARG A 909 22.38 -4.17 26.93
N GLY A 910 23.53 -4.81 27.17
CA GLY A 910 23.63 -5.94 28.11
C GLY A 910 23.43 -5.55 29.58
N SER A 911 23.79 -4.32 29.96
CA SER A 911 23.65 -3.81 31.35
C SER A 911 22.51 -2.82 31.52
N LEU A 912 21.75 -2.55 30.45
CA LEU A 912 20.70 -1.53 30.40
C LEU A 912 21.17 -0.12 30.79
N ARG A 913 22.49 0.14 30.77
CA ARG A 913 23.03 1.47 31.05
C ARG A 913 22.62 2.43 29.93
N ARG A 914 21.99 3.54 30.30
CA ARG A 914 21.54 4.57 29.36
C ARG A 914 22.73 5.29 28.70
N GLY A 915 22.57 5.63 27.43
CA GLY A 915 23.55 6.44 26.69
C GLY A 915 23.45 7.94 26.98
N ASP A 916 22.30 8.44 27.44
CA ASP A 916 22.06 9.86 27.75
C ASP A 916 22.41 10.85 26.61
N HIS A 917 22.44 10.38 25.35
CA HIS A 917 22.64 11.26 24.21
C HIS A 917 21.41 12.12 23.91
N PHE A 918 21.61 13.27 23.26
CA PHE A 918 20.50 14.14 22.86
C PHE A 918 20.73 14.85 21.52
N VAL A 919 19.63 15.09 20.79
CA VAL A 919 19.54 16.07 19.70
C VAL A 919 18.45 17.06 20.09
N ALA A 920 18.82 18.33 20.24
CA ALA A 920 17.88 19.36 20.67
C ALA A 920 18.04 20.63 19.84
N ASN A 921 16.93 21.31 19.58
CA ASN A 921 16.88 22.59 18.85
C ASN A 921 17.61 22.57 17.50
N CYS A 922 17.75 21.41 16.84
CA CYS A 922 18.42 21.30 15.55
C CYS A 922 17.39 21.42 14.41
N HIS A 923 17.82 22.02 13.29
CA HIS A 923 17.06 22.04 12.05
C HIS A 923 17.66 21.01 11.10
N ILE A 924 16.88 19.99 10.72
CA ILE A 924 17.34 18.88 9.87
C ILE A 924 16.36 18.74 8.70
N HIS A 925 16.82 18.99 7.48
CA HIS A 925 15.99 18.96 6.27
C HIS A 925 16.82 18.54 5.05
N ASP A 926 16.18 18.26 3.90
CA ASP A 926 16.85 17.85 2.66
C ASP A 926 17.87 16.70 2.85
N PHE A 927 17.51 15.74 3.70
CA PHE A 927 18.27 14.51 3.93
C PHE A 927 17.75 13.36 3.05
N THR A 928 18.47 12.24 3.04
CA THR A 928 18.17 11.03 2.25
C THR A 928 18.00 11.34 0.76
N ARG A 929 18.77 12.30 0.24
CA ARG A 929 18.66 12.69 -1.17
C ARG A 929 19.02 11.57 -2.13
N ILE A 930 20.00 10.74 -1.73
CA ILE A 930 20.57 9.64 -2.51
C ILE A 930 20.05 8.30 -1.96
N ASP A 931 20.09 8.11 -0.64
CA ASP A 931 19.65 6.89 0.04
C ASP A 931 18.16 6.97 0.44
N ARG A 932 17.27 7.01 -0.56
CA ARG A 932 15.81 7.22 -0.38
C ARG A 932 15.00 6.04 0.20
#